data_AF-A0A1F5VDB1-F1
#
_entry.id   AF-A0A1F5VDB1-F1
#
_cell.length_a   1.000
_cell.length_b   1.000
_cell.length_c   1.000
_cell.angle_alpha   90.00
_cell.angle_beta   90.00
_cell.angle_gamma   90.00
#
_symmetry.space_group_name_H-M   'P 1'
#
loop_
_entity.id
_entity.type
_entity.pdbx_description
1 polymer ?
#
loop_
_entity_poly.entity_id
_entity_poly.type
_entity_poly.pdbx_seq_one_letter_code
_entity_poly.pdbx_strand_id
1 'polypeptide(L)'
;MKKKYAAIFLIAAATLLLEVTLTRVFSVIFFSNYAFLIVSSALFGYGISAVWLSLRKQISNEFADALLQASGFFFAASIIFLLVVICYLPFDFESGKLSENIKYFFLYYLAVILPFIFSGAFISLLFMQHSEKSNTLYFWDLFGASLGSLLIFILIKRVGGDGLFWICCILSLSAILFVSKRTVVRLASVLLIAIVGLLSYFYNEQFEIRPHITKRIFSYYYETNKIDYTEWSSLTRIDVAKNYPNWIIWIDCGSNQSFMPHLKKGEVIKQKAPKNFRPLIYNLPYYVRTEAKTLIIGFGGGMELSFASLLGASEIVGVEMDPAIIDIVLNRYKEETGVIFQDKKFRIHNDEGRSFLKASKEKFDIIQQVHNATPIAVASGALNISETFLMTTEAFSDYLDKLTDNGMLSLYRDGVERIFPLALEVLSKRGSHYPYKHIAVVSIVDYPGIADLFMMKKTPFTHEEIETIKKLCKRFKWNIFYLPDEPNKYKHFVPFLTLASIREVQKKSGVYLDPPTDSKPFFKRWLPLWSSTIKDPSYFAPEAVKMIEATSKKIKYIFLIILIEGAIMAVFFIFIPLMKFTKFRMLVNNKSVLGYFAGLGLGFILLEIVYMQKFILYLGHPSYSITFILFSLLLSAGAGSFLSGYFAEKHGFRKILRIAFPAIIIIILLSTMLLGVLMEHTIQFPSMVKFCISFLFICVLGLFLGMPFPAGVHLVGLKEKSLVAWAWGINSYATVLGSVFALILAITFNFHVVMIVAALCYCMSFLVSSRLSRMESP
;
A
#
# COMPACT_ATOMS: atom_id res chain seq x y z
N MET A 1 16.57 5.83 33.93
CA MET A 1 15.51 5.22 33.10
C MET A 1 14.68 6.22 32.32
N LYS A 2 14.02 7.23 32.94
CA LYS A 2 13.19 8.22 32.20
C LYS A 2 13.84 8.78 30.93
N LYS A 3 15.12 9.17 30.99
CA LYS A 3 15.86 9.65 29.80
C LYS A 3 16.04 8.56 28.71
N LYS A 4 16.30 7.31 29.09
CA LYS A 4 16.40 6.19 28.14
C LYS A 4 15.06 5.90 27.45
N TYR A 5 13.93 6.11 28.14
CA TYR A 5 12.60 6.03 27.54
C TYR A 5 12.35 7.11 26.48
N ALA A 6 12.76 8.35 26.74
CA ALA A 6 12.71 9.41 25.73
C ALA A 6 13.62 9.08 24.52
N ALA A 7 14.79 8.49 24.76
CA ALA A 7 15.71 8.13 23.69
C ALA A 7 15.17 7.01 22.78
N ILE A 8 14.64 5.92 23.35
CA ILE A 8 14.05 4.83 22.54
C ILE A 8 12.82 5.31 21.79
N PHE A 9 12.00 6.16 22.41
CA PHE A 9 10.85 6.79 21.76
C PHE A 9 11.26 7.58 20.51
N LEU A 10 12.29 8.43 20.61
CA LEU A 10 12.76 9.24 19.49
C LEU A 10 13.39 8.40 18.37
N ILE A 11 14.17 7.37 18.73
CA ILE A 11 14.76 6.46 17.75
C ILE A 11 13.67 5.66 17.04
N ALA A 12 12.71 5.09 17.76
CA ALA A 12 11.61 4.34 17.17
C ALA A 12 10.72 5.21 16.28
N ALA A 13 10.45 6.46 16.71
CA ALA A 13 9.74 7.44 15.88
C ALA A 13 10.50 7.77 14.60
N ALA A 14 11.81 8.02 14.70
CA ALA A 14 12.66 8.30 13.53
C ALA A 14 12.75 7.09 12.58
N THR A 15 12.88 5.88 13.12
CA THR A 15 12.97 4.68 12.28
C THR A 15 11.69 4.39 11.54
N LEU A 16 10.53 4.44 12.21
CA LEU A 16 9.27 4.18 11.52
C LEU A 16 8.90 5.33 10.56
N LEU A 17 9.20 6.58 10.92
CA LEU A 17 9.03 7.71 9.99
C LEU A 17 9.90 7.52 8.74
N LEU A 18 11.16 7.11 8.90
CA LEU A 18 12.06 6.81 7.79
C LEU A 18 11.53 5.65 6.93
N GLU A 19 11.08 4.56 7.55
CA GLU A 19 10.53 3.40 6.85
C GLU A 19 9.34 3.79 5.96
N VAL A 20 8.35 4.49 6.53
CA VAL A 20 7.18 4.93 5.77
C VAL A 20 7.58 5.96 4.70
N THR A 21 8.52 6.86 4.98
CA THR A 21 9.09 7.80 4.00
C THR A 21 9.71 7.06 2.82
N LEU A 22 10.51 6.02 3.06
CA LEU A 22 11.14 5.23 2.01
C LEU A 22 10.10 4.54 1.12
N THR A 23 8.96 4.10 1.66
CA THR A 23 7.88 3.55 0.82
C THR A 23 7.35 4.54 -0.21
N ARG A 24 7.28 5.84 0.15
CA ARG A 24 6.79 6.93 -0.70
C ARG A 24 7.87 7.38 -1.68
N VAL A 25 9.08 7.59 -1.18
CA VAL A 25 10.20 8.06 -2.00
C VAL A 25 10.57 7.02 -3.05
N PHE A 26 10.60 5.73 -2.71
CA PHE A 26 10.87 4.69 -3.70
C PHE A 26 9.71 4.43 -4.67
N SER A 27 8.45 4.71 -4.32
CA SER A 27 7.36 4.66 -5.32
C SER A 27 7.46 5.78 -6.35
N VAL A 28 8.08 6.91 -5.99
CA VAL A 28 8.38 8.01 -6.91
C VAL A 28 9.62 7.70 -7.76
N ILE A 29 10.71 7.25 -7.15
CA ILE A 29 11.98 6.97 -7.86
C ILE A 29 11.87 5.76 -8.79
N PHE A 30 11.25 4.69 -8.31
CA PHE A 30 11.09 3.41 -9.01
C PHE A 30 9.60 3.09 -9.23
N PHE A 31 9.27 2.01 -9.92
CA PHE A 31 7.89 1.50 -9.87
C PHE A 31 7.57 0.90 -8.48
N SER A 32 6.30 1.02 -8.07
CA SER A 32 5.78 0.53 -6.77
C SER A 32 6.21 -0.89 -6.41
N ASN A 33 6.30 -1.78 -7.39
CA ASN A 33 6.72 -3.17 -7.21
C ASN A 33 8.20 -3.35 -6.82
N TYR A 34 9.08 -2.39 -7.12
CA TYR A 34 10.48 -2.40 -6.68
C TYR A 34 10.67 -1.70 -5.33
N ALA A 35 9.83 -0.71 -5.02
CA ALA A 35 9.84 -0.03 -3.74
C ALA A 35 9.62 -1.01 -2.57
N PHE A 36 8.65 -1.93 -2.71
CA PHE A 36 8.40 -2.96 -1.69
C PHE A 36 9.62 -3.86 -1.46
N LEU A 37 10.28 -4.32 -2.53
CA LEU A 37 11.49 -5.14 -2.43
C LEU A 37 12.51 -4.42 -1.54
N ILE A 38 12.88 -3.20 -1.90
CA ILE A 38 13.93 -2.43 -1.21
C ILE A 38 13.56 -2.13 0.25
N VAL A 39 12.30 -1.80 0.56
CA VAL A 39 11.86 -1.51 1.93
C VAL A 39 11.82 -2.78 2.78
N SER A 40 11.27 -3.88 2.25
CA SER A 40 11.21 -5.16 2.97
C SER A 40 12.62 -5.66 3.35
N SER A 41 13.60 -5.41 2.48
CA SER A 41 15.00 -5.72 2.71
C SER A 41 15.65 -4.86 3.79
N ALA A 42 15.23 -3.61 3.94
CA ALA A 42 15.81 -2.67 4.90
C ALA A 42 15.67 -3.19 6.34
N LEU A 43 14.53 -3.82 6.64
CA LEU A 43 14.23 -4.42 7.94
C LEU A 43 15.15 -5.58 8.32
N PHE A 44 15.86 -6.21 7.36
CA PHE A 44 16.92 -7.17 7.70
C PHE A 44 18.04 -6.53 8.52
N GLY A 45 18.24 -5.20 8.42
CA GLY A 45 19.22 -4.47 9.22
C GLY A 45 19.06 -4.69 10.73
N TYR A 46 17.83 -4.80 11.23
CA TYR A 46 17.56 -5.17 12.63
C TYR A 46 18.13 -6.54 12.96
N GLY A 47 17.92 -7.53 12.10
CA GLY A 47 18.48 -8.88 12.24
C GLY A 47 20.02 -8.88 12.26
N ILE A 48 20.65 -8.11 11.37
CA ILE A 48 22.12 -7.98 11.32
C ILE A 48 22.67 -7.43 12.64
N SER A 49 22.05 -6.35 13.14
CA SER A 49 22.47 -5.72 14.39
C SER A 49 22.34 -6.68 15.59
N ALA A 50 21.25 -7.44 15.65
CA ALA A 50 20.97 -8.45 16.66
C ALA A 50 22.00 -9.59 16.63
N VAL A 51 22.30 -10.13 15.44
CA VAL A 51 23.32 -11.18 15.26
C VAL A 51 24.67 -10.65 15.72
N TRP A 52 25.07 -9.48 15.24
CA TRP A 52 26.36 -8.88 15.59
C TRP A 52 26.55 -8.68 17.10
N LEU A 53 25.52 -8.19 17.80
CA LEU A 53 25.54 -8.02 19.25
C LEU A 53 25.54 -9.36 20.00
N SER A 54 24.78 -10.36 19.53
CA SER A 54 24.68 -11.69 20.16
C SER A 54 26.01 -12.46 20.15
N LEU A 55 26.88 -12.19 19.16
CA LEU A 55 28.20 -12.82 19.04
C LEU A 55 29.25 -12.25 20.00
N ARG A 56 28.95 -11.16 20.72
CA ARG A 56 29.88 -10.54 21.68
C ARG A 56 29.76 -11.19 23.06
N LYS A 57 30.89 -11.70 23.56
CA LYS A 57 30.96 -12.58 24.76
C LYS A 57 30.61 -11.86 26.06
N GLN A 58 31.00 -10.59 26.18
CA GLN A 58 30.73 -9.68 27.31
C GLN A 58 30.89 -8.25 26.80
N ILE A 59 29.80 -7.51 26.74
CA ILE A 59 29.82 -6.07 26.47
C ILE A 59 29.79 -5.41 27.85
N SER A 60 30.88 -4.75 28.26
CA SER A 60 30.87 -3.98 29.51
C SER A 60 29.82 -2.87 29.42
N ASN A 61 29.26 -2.45 30.56
CA ASN A 61 28.25 -1.40 30.56
C ASN A 61 28.78 -0.09 29.94
N GLU A 62 30.05 0.24 30.16
CA GLU A 62 30.69 1.41 29.56
C GLU A 62 30.82 1.29 28.04
N PHE A 63 31.26 0.13 27.54
CA PHE A 63 31.35 -0.10 26.10
C PHE A 63 29.97 -0.15 25.45
N ALA A 64 28.96 -0.72 26.13
CA ALA A 64 27.59 -0.72 25.68
C ALA A 64 27.01 0.70 25.60
N ASP A 65 27.26 1.56 26.59
CA ASP A 65 26.83 2.95 26.59
C ASP A 65 27.54 3.78 25.51
N ALA A 66 28.83 3.51 25.24
CA ALA A 66 29.57 4.13 24.14
C ALA A 66 29.03 3.69 22.78
N LEU A 67 28.78 2.40 22.61
CA LEU A 67 28.23 1.83 21.39
C LEU A 67 26.80 2.32 21.14
N LEU A 68 25.98 2.44 22.19
CA LEU A 68 24.64 3.00 22.11
C LEU A 68 24.66 4.45 21.59
N GLN A 69 25.59 5.28 22.08
CA GLN A 69 25.78 6.65 21.57
C GLN A 69 26.28 6.65 20.12
N ALA A 70 27.25 5.78 19.79
CA ALA A 70 27.77 5.65 18.44
C ALA A 70 26.68 5.21 17.45
N SER A 71 25.83 4.24 17.82
CA SER A 71 24.68 3.80 17.03
C SER A 71 23.72 4.95 16.72
N GLY A 72 23.48 5.88 17.66
CA GLY A 72 22.68 7.08 17.41
C GLY A 72 23.32 7.99 16.35
N PHE A 73 24.62 8.30 16.48
CA PHE A 73 25.32 9.14 15.49
C PHE A 73 25.39 8.48 14.11
N PHE A 74 25.70 7.18 14.06
CA PHE A 74 25.76 6.45 12.80
C PHE A 74 24.37 6.26 12.17
N PHE A 75 23.31 6.18 12.97
CA PHE A 75 21.95 6.21 12.45
C PHE A 75 21.66 7.55 11.76
N ALA A 76 21.96 8.67 12.42
CA ALA A 76 21.82 10.00 11.81
C ALA A 76 22.67 10.16 10.53
N ALA A 77 23.95 9.77 10.57
CA ALA A 77 24.85 9.85 9.43
C ALA A 77 24.42 8.96 8.26
N SER A 78 23.95 7.74 8.54
CA SER A 78 23.48 6.81 7.50
C SER A 78 22.18 7.27 6.83
N ILE A 79 21.31 8.00 7.53
CA ILE A 79 20.12 8.65 6.91
C ILE A 79 20.55 9.68 5.87
N ILE A 80 21.52 10.53 6.21
CA ILE A 80 22.05 11.53 5.27
C ILE A 80 22.77 10.86 4.10
N PHE A 81 23.58 9.84 4.37
CA PHE A 81 24.22 9.04 3.33
C PHE A 81 23.19 8.40 2.38
N LEU A 82 22.12 7.84 2.92
CA LEU A 82 21.02 7.28 2.13
C LEU A 82 20.35 8.33 1.25
N LEU A 83 20.10 9.54 1.78
CA LEU A 83 19.58 10.65 0.99
C LEU A 83 20.52 11.01 -0.18
N VAL A 84 21.82 11.11 0.07
CA VAL A 84 22.82 11.38 -0.98
C VAL A 84 22.82 10.29 -2.05
N VAL A 85 22.76 9.01 -1.65
CA VAL A 85 22.68 7.90 -2.60
C VAL A 85 21.40 7.99 -3.43
N ILE A 86 20.26 8.27 -2.79
CA ILE A 86 18.96 8.44 -3.45
C ILE A 86 18.99 9.58 -4.48
N CYS A 87 19.69 10.69 -4.22
CA CYS A 87 19.69 11.84 -5.12
C CYS A 87 20.69 11.72 -6.28
N TYR A 88 21.81 11.02 -6.07
CA TYR A 88 22.95 11.06 -7.00
C TYR A 88 23.31 9.72 -7.64
N LEU A 89 22.81 8.59 -7.16
CA LEU A 89 23.10 7.29 -7.76
C LEU A 89 21.98 6.91 -8.73
N PRO A 90 22.09 7.19 -10.04
CA PRO A 90 21.06 6.83 -11.01
C PRO A 90 20.97 5.32 -11.12
N PHE A 91 19.77 4.77 -10.90
CA PHE A 91 19.54 3.33 -10.95
C PHE A 91 18.28 3.01 -11.74
N ASP A 92 18.46 2.37 -12.89
CA ASP A 92 17.38 2.04 -13.81
C ASP A 92 17.36 0.54 -14.15
N PHE A 93 16.45 -0.20 -13.52
CA PHE A 93 16.20 -1.62 -13.79
C PHE A 93 15.81 -1.92 -15.24
N GLU A 94 15.28 -0.95 -15.98
CA GLU A 94 14.72 -1.15 -17.33
C GLU A 94 15.71 -0.74 -18.45
N SER A 95 16.87 -0.18 -18.10
CA SER A 95 17.93 0.26 -19.04
C SER A 95 18.60 -0.85 -19.85
N GLY A 96 18.34 -2.12 -19.55
CA GLY A 96 18.96 -3.28 -20.23
C GLY A 96 20.42 -3.56 -19.85
N LYS A 97 21.06 -2.71 -19.03
CA LYS A 97 22.46 -2.85 -18.59
C LYS A 97 22.59 -3.71 -17.33
N LEU A 98 22.52 -5.03 -17.49
CA LEU A 98 22.43 -5.96 -16.37
C LEU A 98 23.56 -5.84 -15.32
N SER A 99 24.83 -5.70 -15.74
CA SER A 99 25.97 -5.64 -14.82
C SER A 99 26.03 -4.34 -14.00
N GLU A 100 25.81 -3.18 -14.64
CA GLU A 100 25.70 -1.87 -13.97
C GLU A 100 24.51 -1.87 -12.99
N ASN A 101 23.36 -2.41 -13.41
CA ASN A 101 22.17 -2.48 -12.59
C ASN A 101 22.35 -3.36 -11.35
N ILE A 102 23.04 -4.50 -11.45
CA ILE A 102 23.35 -5.33 -10.27
C ILE A 102 24.23 -4.55 -9.29
N LYS A 103 25.24 -3.83 -9.78
CA LYS A 103 26.13 -3.03 -8.93
C LYS A 103 25.36 -1.91 -8.22
N TYR A 104 24.55 -1.14 -8.95
CA TYR A 104 23.76 -0.06 -8.37
C TYR A 104 22.69 -0.58 -7.42
N PHE A 105 22.01 -1.68 -7.76
CA PHE A 105 21.09 -2.36 -6.86
C PHE A 105 21.75 -2.70 -5.53
N PHE A 106 22.96 -3.30 -5.57
CA PHE A 106 23.71 -3.65 -4.37
C PHE A 106 24.12 -2.42 -3.55
N LEU A 107 24.51 -1.32 -4.20
CA LEU A 107 24.83 -0.07 -3.51
C LEU A 107 23.61 0.57 -2.86
N TYR A 108 22.46 0.58 -3.54
CA TYR A 108 21.17 1.01 -2.97
C TYR A 108 20.80 0.17 -1.77
N TYR A 109 20.91 -1.14 -1.91
CA TYR A 109 20.64 -2.10 -0.86
C TYR A 109 21.47 -1.80 0.39
N LEU A 110 22.78 -1.62 0.21
CA LEU A 110 23.70 -1.30 1.29
C LEU A 110 23.38 0.06 1.93
N ALA A 111 23.05 1.07 1.14
CA ALA A 111 22.68 2.38 1.66
C ALA A 111 21.40 2.32 2.50
N VAL A 112 20.40 1.56 2.04
CA VAL A 112 19.10 1.41 2.71
C VAL A 112 19.20 0.61 3.99
N ILE A 113 20.00 -0.46 4.04
CA ILE A 113 20.08 -1.31 5.22
C ILE A 113 20.81 -0.65 6.40
N LEU A 114 21.76 0.26 6.13
CA LEU A 114 22.61 0.87 7.15
C LEU A 114 21.83 1.60 8.26
N PRO A 115 20.86 2.49 7.98
CA PRO A 115 20.04 3.11 9.02
C PRO A 115 19.33 2.11 9.95
N PHE A 116 18.84 1.00 9.40
CA PHE A 116 18.14 -0.03 10.17
C PHE A 116 19.09 -0.90 10.98
N ILE A 117 20.32 -1.10 10.52
CA ILE A 117 21.38 -1.72 11.35
C ILE A 117 21.66 -0.86 12.58
N PHE A 118 21.84 0.46 12.41
CA PHE A 118 22.21 1.32 13.52
C PHE A 118 21.07 1.59 14.49
N SER A 119 19.84 1.81 14.01
CA SER A 119 18.67 1.93 14.88
C SER A 119 18.33 0.61 15.58
N GLY A 120 18.46 -0.53 14.88
CA GLY A 120 18.31 -1.86 15.46
C GLY A 120 19.35 -2.16 16.54
N ALA A 121 20.60 -1.76 16.33
CA ALA A 121 21.66 -1.87 17.33
C ALA A 121 21.33 -1.02 18.57
N PHE A 122 20.84 0.20 18.38
CA PHE A 122 20.46 1.10 19.46
C PHE A 122 19.37 0.49 20.35
N ILE A 123 18.28 0.02 19.73
CA ILE A 123 17.15 -0.60 20.43
C ILE A 123 17.60 -1.89 21.13
N SER A 124 18.31 -2.77 20.43
CA SER A 124 18.80 -4.05 20.97
C SER A 124 19.71 -3.85 22.19
N LEU A 125 20.61 -2.86 22.15
CA LEU A 125 21.49 -2.53 23.28
C LEU A 125 20.70 -2.08 24.51
N LEU A 126 19.63 -1.29 24.34
CA LEU A 126 18.77 -0.89 25.45
C LEU A 126 18.05 -2.07 26.08
N PHE A 127 17.50 -2.98 25.27
CA PHE A 127 16.85 -4.20 25.75
C PHE A 127 17.83 -5.17 26.42
N MET A 128 19.05 -5.31 25.91
CA MET A 128 20.09 -6.13 26.53
C MET A 128 20.53 -5.59 27.90
N GLN A 129 20.65 -4.26 28.03
CA GLN A 129 21.08 -3.63 29.28
C GLN A 129 19.99 -3.69 30.36
N HIS A 130 18.72 -3.49 29.99
CA HIS A 130 17.57 -3.31 30.91
C HIS A 130 16.42 -4.28 30.61
N SER A 131 16.72 -5.56 30.39
CA SER A 131 15.73 -6.60 30.06
C SER A 131 14.66 -6.76 31.14
N GLU A 132 14.97 -6.43 32.39
CA GLU A 132 14.03 -6.41 33.51
C GLU A 132 12.90 -5.39 33.32
N LYS A 133 13.13 -4.32 32.53
CA LYS A 133 12.12 -3.30 32.18
C LYS A 133 11.65 -3.42 30.73
N SER A 134 11.70 -4.62 30.15
CA SER A 134 11.31 -4.88 28.75
C SER A 134 9.91 -4.35 28.42
N ASN A 135 8.94 -4.52 29.33
CA ASN A 135 7.57 -4.02 29.18
C ASN A 135 7.51 -2.49 28.97
N THR A 136 8.17 -1.72 29.84
CA THR A 136 8.15 -0.26 29.72
C THR A 136 9.00 0.22 28.54
N LEU A 137 10.12 -0.45 28.24
CA LEU A 137 10.92 -0.13 27.06
C LEU A 137 10.14 -0.36 25.77
N TYR A 138 9.47 -1.50 25.66
CA TYR A 138 8.67 -1.84 24.49
C TYR A 138 7.44 -0.95 24.33
N PHE A 139 6.82 -0.49 25.43
CA PHE A 139 5.81 0.56 25.38
C PHE A 139 6.33 1.84 24.70
N TRP A 140 7.48 2.39 25.14
CA TRP A 140 8.01 3.63 24.58
C TRP A 140 8.54 3.46 23.16
N ASP A 141 9.06 2.28 22.82
CA ASP A 141 9.42 1.89 21.45
C ASP A 141 8.19 1.92 20.54
N LEU A 142 7.15 1.15 20.87
CA LEU A 142 5.92 1.09 20.08
C LEU A 142 5.17 2.43 20.05
N PHE A 143 5.18 3.19 21.14
CA PHE A 143 4.56 4.51 21.16
C PHE A 143 5.31 5.50 20.26
N GLY A 144 6.65 5.51 20.31
CA GLY A 144 7.48 6.29 19.41
C GLY A 144 7.23 5.93 17.96
N ALA A 145 7.29 4.64 17.65
CA ALA A 145 6.97 4.09 16.33
C ALA A 145 5.57 4.55 15.88
N SER A 146 4.51 4.36 16.69
CA SER A 146 3.14 4.77 16.35
C SER A 146 3.04 6.25 15.96
N LEU A 147 3.67 7.15 16.71
CA LEU A 147 3.68 8.58 16.36
C LEU A 147 4.52 8.86 15.11
N GLY A 148 5.66 8.16 14.93
CA GLY A 148 6.44 8.21 13.70
C GLY A 148 5.61 7.88 12.46
N SER A 149 4.79 6.82 12.50
CA SER A 149 3.89 6.49 11.39
C SER A 149 2.88 7.59 11.13
N LEU A 150 2.29 8.18 12.16
CA LEU A 150 1.24 9.19 12.03
C LEU A 150 1.76 10.55 11.51
N LEU A 151 2.97 10.92 11.92
CA LEU A 151 3.57 12.22 11.61
C LEU A 151 3.81 12.45 10.11
N ILE A 152 4.00 11.39 9.32
CA ILE A 152 4.24 11.53 7.89
C ILE A 152 3.14 12.33 7.16
N PHE A 153 1.87 12.18 7.55
CA PHE A 153 0.74 12.88 6.92
C PHE A 153 0.84 14.39 6.99
N ILE A 154 1.32 14.88 8.13
CA ILE A 154 1.42 16.30 8.41
C ILE A 154 2.73 16.84 7.83
N LEU A 155 3.81 16.07 7.97
CA LEU A 155 5.15 16.52 7.63
C LEU A 155 5.41 16.45 6.11
N ILE A 156 5.00 15.39 5.41
CA ILE A 156 5.32 15.23 3.98
C ILE A 156 4.80 16.38 3.12
N LYS A 157 3.60 16.88 3.44
CA LYS A 157 3.01 18.03 2.74
C LYS A 157 3.78 19.33 2.99
N ARG A 158 4.41 19.47 4.17
CA ARG A 158 5.10 20.70 4.58
C ARG A 158 6.55 20.74 4.15
N VAL A 159 7.25 19.61 4.19
CA VAL A 159 8.70 19.55 3.97
C VAL A 159 9.10 18.70 2.76
N GLY A 160 8.14 18.07 2.06
CA GLY A 160 8.44 17.15 0.95
C GLY A 160 8.94 15.78 1.41
N GLY A 161 9.19 14.88 0.46
CA GLY A 161 9.70 13.53 0.74
C GLY A 161 11.16 13.49 1.23
N ASP A 162 11.95 14.46 0.78
CA ASP A 162 13.34 14.72 1.13
C ASP A 162 13.48 15.41 2.51
N GLY A 163 12.61 16.38 2.80
CA GLY A 163 12.53 17.04 4.11
C GLY A 163 12.41 16.08 5.29
N LEU A 164 11.74 14.95 5.09
CA LEU A 164 11.53 13.93 6.12
C LEU A 164 12.84 13.26 6.56
N PHE A 165 13.84 13.11 5.68
CA PHE A 165 15.15 12.56 6.05
C PHE A 165 15.86 13.46 7.06
N TRP A 166 15.76 14.78 6.89
CA TRP A 166 16.31 15.76 7.83
C TRP A 166 15.62 15.67 9.19
N ILE A 167 14.29 15.52 9.22
CA ILE A 167 13.53 15.33 10.47
C ILE A 167 13.95 14.04 11.18
N CYS A 168 14.08 12.92 10.46
CA CYS A 168 14.56 11.66 11.05
C CYS A 168 15.98 11.80 11.63
N CYS A 169 16.87 12.53 10.94
CA CYS A 169 18.21 12.82 11.43
C CYS A 169 18.19 13.64 12.73
N ILE A 170 17.36 14.69 12.80
CA ILE A 170 17.19 15.51 14.01
C ILE A 170 16.66 14.69 15.18
N LEU A 171 15.64 13.84 14.95
CA LEU A 171 15.08 12.96 15.99
C LEU A 171 16.15 11.99 16.53
N SER A 172 16.95 11.40 15.65
CA SER A 172 18.06 10.52 16.01
C SER A 172 19.11 11.22 16.86
N LEU A 173 19.60 12.39 16.43
CA LEU A 173 20.58 13.18 17.19
C LEU A 173 20.01 13.65 18.54
N SER A 174 18.71 13.96 18.59
CA SER A 174 18.02 14.35 19.82
C SER A 174 17.98 13.22 20.85
N ALA A 175 17.85 11.96 20.41
CA ALA A 175 17.89 10.80 21.31
C ALA A 175 19.22 10.69 22.09
N ILE A 176 20.33 11.09 21.46
CA ILE A 176 21.68 11.04 22.06
C ILE A 176 21.78 12.00 23.27
N LEU A 177 21.09 13.14 23.23
CA LEU A 177 21.04 14.12 24.33
C LEU A 177 20.49 13.52 25.63
N PHE A 178 19.64 12.50 25.51
CA PHE A 178 19.02 11.83 26.66
C PHE A 178 19.86 10.66 27.18
N VAL A 179 20.65 10.01 26.34
CA VAL A 179 21.47 8.86 26.73
C VAL A 179 22.86 9.28 27.22
N SER A 180 23.48 10.29 26.61
CA SER A 180 24.86 10.66 26.96
C SER A 180 24.94 11.45 28.27
N LYS A 181 25.93 11.07 29.09
CA LYS A 181 26.33 11.82 30.30
C LYS A 181 27.46 12.81 30.03
N ARG A 182 28.17 12.69 28.90
CA ARG A 182 29.35 13.49 28.57
C ARG A 182 28.92 14.81 27.92
N THR A 183 29.30 15.94 28.52
CA THR A 183 28.94 17.28 28.01
C THR A 183 29.41 17.49 26.58
N VAL A 184 30.63 17.03 26.23
CA VAL A 184 31.18 17.14 24.87
C VAL A 184 30.28 16.44 23.85
N VAL A 185 29.79 15.24 24.16
CA VAL A 185 28.89 14.50 23.25
C VAL A 185 27.55 15.23 23.10
N ARG A 186 27.01 15.78 24.18
CA ARG A 186 25.76 16.55 24.13
C ARG A 186 25.91 17.84 23.31
N LEU A 187 27.00 18.56 23.49
CA LEU A 187 27.31 19.76 22.70
C LEU A 187 27.50 19.43 21.23
N ALA A 188 28.20 18.33 20.91
CA ALA A 188 28.33 17.84 19.54
C ALA A 188 26.98 17.51 18.91
N SER A 189 26.08 16.84 19.65
CA SER A 189 24.71 16.57 19.18
C SER A 189 23.91 17.85 18.94
N VAL A 190 23.98 18.84 19.85
CA VAL A 190 23.29 20.15 19.65
C VAL A 190 23.83 20.88 18.43
N LEU A 191 25.16 20.92 18.27
CA LEU A 191 25.81 21.54 17.12
C LEU A 191 25.40 20.85 15.82
N LEU A 192 25.40 19.52 15.79
CA LEU A 192 24.96 18.75 14.62
C LEU A 192 23.47 18.95 14.31
N ILE A 193 22.61 19.05 15.32
CA ILE A 193 21.19 19.40 15.13
C ILE A 193 21.06 20.79 14.51
N ALA A 194 21.82 21.77 14.99
CA ALA A 194 21.81 23.13 14.43
C ALA A 194 22.32 23.14 12.99
N ILE A 195 23.40 22.40 12.69
CA ILE A 195 23.94 22.26 11.33
C ILE A 195 22.91 21.59 10.42
N VAL A 196 22.32 20.47 10.83
CA VAL A 196 21.30 19.76 10.06
C VAL A 196 20.07 20.65 9.82
N GLY A 197 19.60 21.37 10.85
CA GLY A 197 18.50 22.32 10.73
C GLY A 197 18.81 23.45 9.75
N LEU A 198 20.02 24.01 9.83
CA LEU A 198 20.46 25.08 8.94
C LEU A 198 20.62 24.59 7.49
N LEU A 199 21.22 23.42 7.29
CA LEU A 199 21.31 22.77 5.98
C LEU A 199 19.91 22.52 5.40
N SER A 200 18.97 22.02 6.22
CA SER A 200 17.58 21.78 5.77
C SER A 200 16.82 23.05 5.41
N TYR A 201 17.22 24.22 5.91
CA TYR A 201 16.58 25.50 5.60
C TYR A 201 17.12 26.14 4.32
N PHE A 202 18.45 26.11 4.13
CA PHE A 202 19.09 26.61 2.90
C PHE A 202 18.96 25.67 1.71
N TYR A 203 18.26 24.56 1.93
CA TYR A 203 18.02 23.50 0.98
C TYR A 203 16.84 23.86 0.08
N ASN A 204 17.07 24.10 -1.22
CA ASN A 204 15.94 24.21 -2.14
C ASN A 204 16.12 23.64 -3.55
N GLU A 205 17.31 23.20 -4.00
CA GLU A 205 17.43 22.62 -5.37
C GLU A 205 18.42 21.44 -5.52
N GLN A 206 19.36 21.22 -4.60
CA GLN A 206 20.48 20.27 -4.85
C GLN A 206 20.21 18.79 -4.54
N PHE A 207 19.28 18.45 -3.64
CA PHE A 207 18.94 17.05 -3.28
C PHE A 207 17.49 16.70 -3.63
N GLU A 208 16.88 17.40 -4.60
CA GLU A 208 15.53 17.05 -5.04
C GLU A 208 15.48 15.57 -5.43
N ILE A 209 14.50 14.84 -4.88
CA ILE A 209 14.30 13.43 -5.24
C ILE A 209 13.85 13.37 -6.69
N ARG A 210 14.67 12.72 -7.53
CA ARG A 210 14.43 12.60 -8.98
C ARG A 210 14.00 11.18 -9.35
N PRO A 211 13.18 11.00 -10.39
CA PRO A 211 12.93 9.66 -10.91
C PRO A 211 14.21 9.10 -11.53
N HIS A 212 14.55 7.86 -11.21
CA HIS A 212 15.73 7.18 -11.77
C HIS A 212 15.38 6.29 -12.96
N ILE A 213 14.10 5.95 -13.09
CA ILE A 213 13.56 5.20 -14.22
C ILE A 213 12.76 6.18 -15.08
N THR A 214 12.92 6.10 -16.40
CA THR A 214 12.05 6.83 -17.32
C THR A 214 10.65 6.24 -17.28
N LYS A 215 9.74 6.91 -16.56
CA LYS A 215 8.32 6.54 -16.52
C LYS A 215 7.54 7.37 -17.53
N ARG A 216 7.08 6.70 -18.60
CA ARG A 216 6.39 7.37 -19.72
C ARG A 216 7.29 8.47 -20.31
N ILE A 217 6.71 9.61 -20.68
CA ILE A 217 7.43 10.77 -21.20
C ILE A 217 7.68 11.84 -20.13
N PHE A 218 7.58 11.50 -18.83
CA PHE A 218 7.77 12.47 -17.74
C PHE A 218 9.16 13.11 -17.77
N SER A 219 10.22 12.31 -17.98
CA SER A 219 11.60 12.80 -18.02
C SER A 219 11.80 13.93 -19.03
N TYR A 220 11.14 13.85 -20.20
CA TYR A 220 11.16 14.93 -21.19
C TYR A 220 10.64 16.26 -20.59
N TYR A 221 9.51 16.25 -19.88
CA TYR A 221 8.96 17.48 -19.28
C TYR A 221 9.85 18.02 -18.16
N TYR A 222 10.43 17.14 -17.36
CA TYR A 222 11.35 17.51 -16.28
C TYR A 222 12.66 18.09 -16.83
N GLU A 223 13.33 17.37 -17.73
CA GLU A 223 14.62 17.77 -18.32
C GLU A 223 14.52 19.03 -19.18
N THR A 224 13.37 19.28 -19.81
CA THR A 224 13.12 20.50 -20.58
C THR A 224 12.53 21.64 -19.73
N ASN A 225 12.52 21.49 -18.39
CA ASN A 225 12.01 22.47 -17.43
C ASN A 225 10.58 22.96 -17.74
N LYS A 226 9.70 22.02 -18.10
CA LYS A 226 8.27 22.25 -18.39
C LYS A 226 7.34 21.89 -17.24
N ILE A 227 7.90 21.42 -16.11
CA ILE A 227 7.16 21.25 -14.86
C ILE A 227 6.93 22.63 -14.27
N ASP A 228 5.66 23.01 -14.13
CA ASP A 228 5.24 24.31 -13.59
C ASP A 228 5.07 24.26 -12.07
N TYR A 229 4.65 23.12 -11.55
CA TYR A 229 4.38 22.94 -10.12
C TYR A 229 4.56 21.50 -9.67
N THR A 230 4.98 21.35 -8.41
CA THR A 230 5.17 20.05 -7.75
C THR A 230 4.57 20.13 -6.34
N GLU A 231 3.80 19.12 -5.96
CA GLU A 231 3.27 18.96 -4.60
C GLU A 231 3.39 17.52 -4.12
N TRP A 232 3.79 17.33 -2.87
CA TRP A 232 3.70 16.05 -2.18
C TRP A 232 2.40 15.96 -1.40
N SER A 233 1.58 14.97 -1.72
CA SER A 233 0.43 14.58 -0.89
C SER A 233 0.82 13.40 0.02
N SER A 234 -0.09 13.01 0.92
CA SER A 234 0.09 11.78 1.71
C SER A 234 -0.08 10.50 0.89
N LEU A 235 -0.51 10.62 -0.37
CA LEU A 235 -0.76 9.51 -1.28
C LEU A 235 0.35 9.41 -2.33
N THR A 236 0.57 10.50 -3.06
CA THR A 236 1.43 10.56 -4.24
C THR A 236 2.19 11.88 -4.32
N ARG A 237 3.22 11.92 -5.17
CA ARG A 237 3.77 13.18 -5.68
C ARG A 237 3.02 13.57 -6.94
N ILE A 238 2.55 14.81 -7.01
CA ILE A 238 1.87 15.37 -8.16
C ILE A 238 2.77 16.43 -8.81
N ASP A 239 3.06 16.27 -10.09
CA ASP A 239 3.78 17.25 -10.89
C ASP A 239 2.86 17.75 -12.03
N VAL A 240 2.73 19.06 -12.18
CA VAL A 240 1.90 19.71 -13.20
C VAL A 240 2.81 20.23 -14.30
N ALA A 241 2.56 19.80 -15.54
CA ALA A 241 3.36 20.17 -16.69
C ALA A 241 2.56 20.92 -17.75
N LYS A 242 3.19 21.96 -18.32
CA LYS A 242 2.62 22.70 -19.44
C LYS A 242 2.70 21.84 -20.71
N ASN A 243 1.54 21.50 -21.26
CA ASN A 243 1.41 20.92 -22.58
C ASN A 243 0.23 21.61 -23.27
N TYR A 244 0.34 21.92 -24.56
CA TYR A 244 -0.76 22.54 -25.30
C TYR A 244 -1.42 21.49 -26.21
N PRO A 245 -2.76 21.43 -26.29
CA PRO A 245 -3.72 22.40 -25.76
C PRO A 245 -4.16 22.14 -24.30
N ASN A 246 -3.78 21.05 -23.64
CA ASN A 246 -4.21 20.72 -22.27
C ASN A 246 -3.03 20.45 -21.35
N TRP A 247 -3.12 20.92 -20.11
CA TRP A 247 -2.10 20.67 -19.11
C TRP A 247 -2.08 19.20 -18.70
N ILE A 248 -0.91 18.69 -18.32
CA ILE A 248 -0.75 17.31 -17.87
C ILE A 248 -0.52 17.31 -16.36
N ILE A 249 -1.22 16.42 -15.68
CA ILE A 249 -0.95 16.06 -14.29
C ILE A 249 -0.23 14.72 -14.28
N TRP A 250 1.03 14.72 -13.84
CA TRP A 250 1.82 13.53 -13.62
C TRP A 250 1.69 13.07 -12.18
N ILE A 251 1.45 11.78 -11.99
CA ILE A 251 1.31 11.14 -10.69
C ILE A 251 2.51 10.23 -10.46
N ASP A 252 3.23 10.43 -9.35
CA ASP A 252 4.48 9.77 -8.99
C ASP A 252 5.50 9.77 -10.15
N CYS A 253 5.80 10.98 -10.65
CA CYS A 253 6.75 11.24 -11.73
C CYS A 253 6.53 10.37 -12.98
N GLY A 254 5.27 10.19 -13.40
CA GLY A 254 4.91 9.46 -14.60
C GLY A 254 4.42 8.02 -14.40
N SER A 255 4.26 7.58 -13.15
CA SER A 255 3.64 6.27 -12.85
C SER A 255 2.21 6.21 -13.40
N ASN A 256 1.46 7.30 -13.23
CA ASN A 256 0.20 7.53 -13.94
C ASN A 256 0.12 8.98 -14.44
N GLN A 257 -0.86 9.28 -15.29
CA GLN A 257 -1.08 10.62 -15.83
C GLN A 257 -2.58 10.91 -15.88
N SER A 258 -2.91 12.18 -15.72
CA SER A 258 -4.23 12.73 -16.01
C SER A 258 -4.06 14.03 -16.78
N PHE A 259 -5.17 14.56 -17.27
CA PHE A 259 -5.18 15.77 -18.09
C PHE A 259 -6.08 16.79 -17.41
N MET A 260 -5.64 18.05 -17.44
CA MET A 260 -6.39 19.20 -16.96
C MET A 260 -6.78 20.06 -18.15
N PRO A 261 -8.07 20.45 -18.26
CA PRO A 261 -8.52 21.31 -19.34
C PRO A 261 -7.81 22.67 -19.24
N HIS A 262 -7.45 23.24 -20.39
CA HIS A 262 -7.01 24.63 -20.49
C HIS A 262 -8.09 25.42 -21.23
N LEU A 263 -8.85 26.20 -20.49
CA LEU A 263 -9.96 27.03 -20.96
C LEU A 263 -9.64 28.47 -20.65
N LYS A 264 -9.70 29.37 -21.64
CA LYS A 264 -9.47 30.80 -21.37
C LYS A 264 -10.60 31.33 -20.50
N LYS A 265 -10.30 32.34 -19.66
CA LYS A 265 -11.30 33.02 -18.83
C LYS A 265 -12.47 33.54 -19.69
N GLY A 266 -13.68 33.05 -19.42
CA GLY A 266 -14.89 33.37 -20.21
C GLY A 266 -15.19 32.40 -21.37
N GLU A 267 -14.27 31.49 -21.71
CA GLU A 267 -14.59 30.27 -22.47
C GLU A 267 -15.37 29.33 -21.55
N VAL A 268 -16.63 29.64 -21.33
CA VAL A 268 -17.59 28.62 -20.92
C VAL A 268 -17.56 27.61 -22.05
N ILE A 269 -17.32 26.35 -21.73
CA ILE A 269 -17.67 25.23 -22.61
C ILE A 269 -19.09 25.56 -23.10
N LYS A 270 -19.25 25.99 -24.37
CA LYS A 270 -20.57 26.22 -24.94
C LYS A 270 -21.38 25.01 -24.53
N GLN A 271 -22.55 25.19 -23.90
CA GLN A 271 -23.37 24.11 -23.32
C GLN A 271 -23.69 22.98 -24.34
N LYS A 272 -23.33 23.18 -25.61
CA LYS A 272 -23.27 22.17 -26.65
C LYS A 272 -21.89 22.14 -27.30
N ALA A 273 -21.41 20.92 -27.53
CA ALA A 273 -20.15 20.66 -28.23
C ALA A 273 -20.14 21.33 -29.60
N PRO A 274 -19.02 21.97 -30.01
CA PRO A 274 -18.88 22.48 -31.37
C PRO A 274 -19.25 21.43 -32.41
N LYS A 275 -19.76 21.84 -33.58
CA LYS A 275 -20.13 20.91 -34.67
C LYS A 275 -18.97 19.96 -35.08
N ASN A 276 -17.73 20.39 -34.88
CA ASN A 276 -16.50 19.66 -35.21
C ASN A 276 -15.85 18.95 -34.00
N PHE A 277 -16.52 18.91 -32.84
CA PHE A 277 -16.01 18.22 -31.66
C PHE A 277 -15.86 16.73 -31.93
N ARG A 278 -14.65 16.20 -31.75
CA ARG A 278 -14.38 14.76 -31.79
C ARG A 278 -14.42 14.23 -30.36
N PRO A 279 -15.48 13.54 -29.94
CA PRO A 279 -15.56 12.95 -28.61
C PRO A 279 -14.46 11.90 -28.43
N LEU A 280 -14.08 11.68 -27.17
CA LEU A 280 -13.32 10.51 -26.79
C LEU A 280 -14.27 9.33 -26.63
N ILE A 281 -13.77 8.11 -26.72
CA ILE A 281 -14.62 6.92 -26.67
C ILE A 281 -15.45 6.86 -25.39
N TYR A 282 -14.85 7.19 -24.24
CA TYR A 282 -15.53 7.21 -22.94
C TYR A 282 -16.59 8.32 -22.81
N ASN A 283 -16.77 9.17 -23.82
CA ASN A 283 -17.88 10.12 -23.87
C ASN A 283 -19.16 9.50 -24.45
N LEU A 284 -19.08 8.29 -25.02
CA LEU A 284 -20.22 7.59 -25.62
C LEU A 284 -21.45 7.52 -24.71
N PRO A 285 -21.34 7.22 -23.40
CA PRO A 285 -22.49 7.13 -22.49
C PRO A 285 -23.41 8.36 -22.52
N TYR A 286 -22.84 9.56 -22.62
CA TYR A 286 -23.61 10.82 -22.60
C TYR A 286 -24.39 11.08 -23.90
N TYR A 287 -24.09 10.36 -24.98
CA TYR A 287 -24.90 10.40 -26.20
C TYR A 287 -26.09 9.42 -26.15
N VAL A 288 -25.98 8.38 -25.34
CA VAL A 288 -27.05 7.41 -25.10
C VAL A 288 -27.99 7.90 -23.99
N ARG A 289 -27.43 8.60 -23.00
CA ARG A 289 -28.14 9.23 -21.89
C ARG A 289 -27.80 10.71 -21.81
N THR A 290 -28.69 11.53 -22.34
CA THR A 290 -28.62 12.99 -22.29
C THR A 290 -29.13 13.51 -20.94
N GLU A 291 -28.67 14.69 -20.52
CA GLU A 291 -29.09 15.33 -19.25
C GLU A 291 -28.88 14.47 -18.00
N ALA A 292 -27.93 13.53 -18.06
CA ALA A 292 -27.65 12.55 -17.02
C ALA A 292 -27.11 13.19 -15.73
N LYS A 293 -27.63 12.74 -14.59
CA LYS A 293 -26.96 12.90 -13.30
C LYS A 293 -25.81 11.90 -13.21
N THR A 294 -24.60 12.41 -13.15
CA THR A 294 -23.39 11.61 -13.36
C THR A 294 -22.49 11.56 -12.13
N LEU A 295 -21.98 10.38 -11.79
CA LEU A 295 -20.89 10.17 -10.86
C LEU A 295 -19.60 9.81 -11.63
N ILE A 296 -18.53 10.57 -11.44
CA ILE A 296 -17.20 10.29 -11.99
C ILE A 296 -16.26 9.95 -10.84
N ILE A 297 -15.74 8.71 -10.84
CA ILE A 297 -14.80 8.20 -9.83
C ILE A 297 -13.37 8.28 -10.37
N GLY A 298 -12.50 9.01 -9.67
CA GLY A 298 -11.11 9.24 -10.05
C GLY A 298 -10.99 10.21 -11.21
N PHE A 299 -11.51 11.43 -11.06
CA PHE A 299 -11.53 12.41 -12.15
C PHE A 299 -10.17 13.08 -12.42
N GLY A 300 -9.16 12.89 -11.57
CA GLY A 300 -7.81 13.43 -11.79
C GLY A 300 -7.82 14.93 -12.09
N GLY A 301 -7.25 15.33 -13.23
CA GLY A 301 -7.18 16.72 -13.67
C GLY A 301 -8.51 17.34 -14.11
N GLY A 302 -9.62 16.60 -14.09
CA GLY A 302 -10.95 17.14 -14.35
C GLY A 302 -11.36 17.22 -15.82
N MET A 303 -10.62 16.59 -16.72
CA MET A 303 -11.03 16.47 -18.13
C MET A 303 -12.34 15.71 -18.29
N GLU A 304 -12.54 14.65 -17.52
CA GLU A 304 -13.77 13.85 -17.49
C GLU A 304 -14.96 14.70 -17.02
N LEU A 305 -14.78 15.51 -15.98
CA LEU A 305 -15.78 16.46 -15.49
C LEU A 305 -16.16 17.46 -16.59
N SER A 306 -15.16 17.95 -17.32
CA SER A 306 -15.34 18.92 -18.41
C SER A 306 -16.11 18.32 -19.58
N PHE A 307 -15.82 17.07 -19.96
CA PHE A 307 -16.55 16.38 -21.02
C PHE A 307 -17.99 16.07 -20.63
N ALA A 308 -18.24 15.62 -19.40
CA ALA A 308 -19.61 15.40 -18.91
C ALA A 308 -20.43 16.69 -19.00
N SER A 309 -19.85 17.81 -18.56
CA SER A 309 -20.47 19.15 -18.66
C SER A 309 -20.73 19.57 -20.11
N LEU A 310 -19.75 19.35 -21.00
CA LEU A 310 -19.85 19.68 -22.43
C LEU A 310 -20.94 18.89 -23.16
N LEU A 311 -21.20 17.68 -22.69
CA LEU A 311 -22.19 16.77 -23.27
C LEU A 311 -23.56 16.90 -22.58
N GLY A 312 -23.73 17.91 -21.73
CA GLY A 312 -25.01 18.30 -21.16
C GLY A 312 -25.44 17.50 -19.94
N ALA A 313 -24.50 16.92 -19.16
CA ALA A 313 -24.85 16.35 -17.86
C ALA A 313 -25.47 17.42 -16.94
N SER A 314 -26.57 17.06 -16.27
CA SER A 314 -27.38 17.99 -15.46
C SER A 314 -26.76 18.26 -14.08
N GLU A 315 -26.21 17.21 -13.46
CA GLU A 315 -25.45 17.26 -12.21
C GLU A 315 -24.22 16.35 -12.36
N ILE A 316 -23.06 16.83 -11.89
CA ILE A 316 -21.79 16.12 -12.00
C ILE A 316 -21.18 16.00 -10.61
N VAL A 317 -21.20 14.78 -10.08
CA VAL A 317 -20.55 14.44 -8.83
C VAL A 317 -19.18 13.85 -9.16
N GLY A 318 -18.11 14.55 -8.77
CA GLY A 318 -16.73 14.10 -8.93
C GLY A 318 -16.16 13.60 -7.62
N VAL A 319 -15.60 12.39 -7.61
CA VAL A 319 -14.91 11.83 -6.44
C VAL A 319 -13.44 11.64 -6.80
N GLU A 320 -12.55 12.29 -6.07
CA GLU A 320 -11.10 12.13 -6.21
C GLU A 320 -10.49 11.88 -4.84
N MET A 321 -9.59 10.92 -4.76
CA MET A 321 -9.02 10.49 -3.49
C MET A 321 -7.80 11.33 -3.07
N ASP A 322 -7.05 11.88 -4.04
CA ASP A 322 -5.87 12.70 -3.73
C ASP A 322 -6.27 14.17 -3.48
N PRO A 323 -6.14 14.67 -2.24
CA PRO A 323 -6.50 16.06 -1.94
C PRO A 323 -5.62 17.09 -2.66
N ALA A 324 -4.39 16.74 -3.06
CA ALA A 324 -3.52 17.65 -3.81
C ALA A 324 -4.08 17.89 -5.22
N ILE A 325 -4.57 16.83 -5.89
CA ILE A 325 -5.21 16.97 -7.22
C ILE A 325 -6.42 17.90 -7.14
N ILE A 326 -7.26 17.76 -6.10
CA ILE A 326 -8.44 18.61 -5.90
C ILE A 326 -8.01 20.08 -5.70
N ASP A 327 -7.02 20.34 -4.84
CA ASP A 327 -6.53 21.71 -4.59
C ASP A 327 -5.91 22.33 -5.85
N ILE A 328 -5.15 21.54 -6.61
CA ILE A 328 -4.56 21.92 -7.89
C ILE A 328 -5.66 22.34 -8.88
N VAL A 329 -6.67 21.51 -9.07
CA VAL A 329 -7.73 21.73 -10.08
C VAL A 329 -8.71 22.83 -9.68
N LEU A 330 -9.11 22.90 -8.40
CA LEU A 330 -10.17 23.80 -7.92
C LEU A 330 -9.65 25.16 -7.44
N ASN A 331 -8.43 25.22 -6.89
CA ASN A 331 -7.91 26.42 -6.26
C ASN A 331 -6.71 26.98 -7.01
N ARG A 332 -5.64 26.19 -7.19
CA ARG A 332 -4.36 26.68 -7.72
C ARG A 332 -4.43 27.05 -9.20
N TYR A 333 -4.99 26.17 -10.01
CA TYR A 333 -5.15 26.32 -11.46
C TYR A 333 -6.59 26.65 -11.86
N LYS A 334 -7.35 27.25 -10.96
CA LYS A 334 -8.75 27.62 -11.20
C LYS A 334 -8.94 28.51 -12.44
N GLU A 335 -7.96 29.35 -12.75
CA GLU A 335 -8.01 30.23 -13.93
C GLU A 335 -7.78 29.46 -15.22
N GLU A 336 -6.89 28.45 -15.19
CA GLU A 336 -6.62 27.56 -16.32
C GLU A 336 -7.80 26.65 -16.65
N THR A 337 -8.58 26.26 -15.63
CA THR A 337 -9.81 25.49 -15.83
C THR A 337 -11.01 26.38 -16.21
N GLY A 338 -10.81 27.68 -16.43
CA GLY A 338 -11.89 28.62 -16.74
C GLY A 338 -12.91 28.80 -15.62
N VAL A 339 -12.57 28.41 -14.38
CA VAL A 339 -13.43 28.47 -13.18
C VAL A 339 -14.69 27.59 -13.28
N ILE A 340 -14.75 26.67 -14.24
CA ILE A 340 -15.98 25.89 -14.54
C ILE A 340 -16.44 25.05 -13.35
N PHE A 341 -15.51 24.56 -12.53
CA PHE A 341 -15.81 23.66 -11.42
C PHE A 341 -16.41 24.38 -10.20
N GLN A 342 -16.59 25.71 -10.24
CA GLN A 342 -17.31 26.47 -9.22
C GLN A 342 -18.82 26.57 -9.49
N ASP A 343 -19.28 26.15 -10.68
CA ASP A 343 -20.71 26.06 -10.98
C ASP A 343 -21.39 25.07 -10.02
N LYS A 344 -22.59 25.43 -9.54
CA LYS A 344 -23.39 24.63 -8.59
C LYS A 344 -23.71 23.22 -9.09
N LYS A 345 -23.64 22.98 -10.40
CA LYS A 345 -23.82 21.64 -10.97
C LYS A 345 -22.69 20.66 -10.64
N PHE A 346 -21.51 21.15 -10.26
CA PHE A 346 -20.39 20.31 -9.86
C PHE A 346 -20.37 20.13 -8.33
N ARG A 347 -20.32 18.87 -7.89
CA ARG A 347 -20.14 18.49 -6.49
C ARG A 347 -18.90 17.62 -6.37
N ILE A 348 -17.82 18.20 -5.87
CA ILE A 348 -16.52 17.53 -5.76
C ILE A 348 -16.31 17.05 -4.33
N HIS A 349 -15.94 15.78 -4.19
CA HIS A 349 -15.71 15.11 -2.92
C HIS A 349 -14.30 14.54 -2.86
N ASN A 350 -13.60 14.77 -1.75
CA ASN A 350 -12.36 14.07 -1.41
C ASN A 350 -12.70 12.78 -0.67
N ASP A 351 -12.73 11.65 -1.38
CA ASP A 351 -13.09 10.34 -0.83
C ASP A 351 -12.61 9.22 -1.76
N GLU A 352 -12.63 7.96 -1.30
CA GLU A 352 -12.47 6.80 -2.16
C GLU A 352 -13.81 6.48 -2.86
N GLY A 353 -13.74 6.16 -4.16
CA GLY A 353 -14.90 6.05 -5.04
C GLY A 353 -16.00 5.12 -4.55
N ARG A 354 -15.64 3.94 -4.04
CA ARG A 354 -16.61 2.96 -3.54
C ARG A 354 -17.12 3.30 -2.14
N SER A 355 -16.25 3.82 -1.28
CA SER A 355 -16.64 4.29 0.06
C SER A 355 -17.69 5.40 -0.04
N PHE A 356 -17.45 6.41 -0.90
CA PHE A 356 -18.42 7.44 -1.22
C PHE A 356 -19.73 6.86 -1.77
N LEU A 357 -19.63 5.95 -2.75
CA LEU A 357 -20.78 5.33 -3.38
C LEU A 357 -21.67 4.60 -2.37
N LYS A 358 -21.07 3.84 -1.44
CA LYS A 358 -21.80 3.14 -0.36
C LYS A 358 -22.43 4.09 0.64
N ALA A 359 -21.75 5.18 0.99
CA ALA A 359 -22.27 6.19 1.92
C ALA A 359 -23.38 7.05 1.29
N SER A 360 -23.35 7.27 -0.01
CA SER A 360 -24.33 8.09 -0.73
C SER A 360 -25.71 7.45 -0.74
N LYS A 361 -26.76 8.26 -0.56
CA LYS A 361 -28.16 7.84 -0.75
C LYS A 361 -28.69 8.12 -2.15
N GLU A 362 -27.89 8.78 -2.98
CA GLU A 362 -28.27 9.24 -4.31
C GLU A 362 -28.17 8.12 -5.34
N LYS A 363 -28.95 8.24 -6.42
CA LYS A 363 -28.84 7.41 -7.61
C LYS A 363 -28.31 8.24 -8.78
N PHE A 364 -27.63 7.58 -9.71
CA PHE A 364 -26.96 8.20 -10.86
C PHE A 364 -27.42 7.54 -12.15
N ASP A 365 -27.54 8.34 -13.22
CA ASP A 365 -27.83 7.85 -14.56
C ASP A 365 -26.56 7.31 -15.23
N ILE A 366 -25.40 7.91 -14.91
CA ILE A 366 -24.10 7.43 -15.38
C ILE A 366 -23.16 7.33 -14.18
N ILE A 367 -22.55 6.16 -13.99
CA ILE A 367 -21.38 6.00 -13.13
C ILE A 367 -20.19 5.72 -14.04
N GLN A 368 -19.18 6.57 -14.01
CA GLN A 368 -18.05 6.52 -14.93
C GLN A 368 -16.71 6.38 -14.20
N GLN A 369 -15.84 5.53 -14.75
CA GLN A 369 -14.44 5.38 -14.35
C GLN A 369 -13.55 5.38 -15.59
N VAL A 370 -12.51 6.22 -15.58
CA VAL A 370 -11.55 6.37 -16.68
C VAL A 370 -10.15 6.20 -16.10
N HIS A 371 -9.46 5.10 -16.42
CA HIS A 371 -8.05 4.88 -16.03
C HIS A 371 -7.69 5.23 -14.55
N ASN A 372 -8.47 4.71 -13.59
CA ASN A 372 -8.31 4.96 -12.15
C ASN A 372 -7.15 4.19 -11.47
N ALA A 373 -6.03 3.99 -12.16
CA ALA A 373 -4.89 3.27 -11.62
C ALA A 373 -3.96 4.19 -10.80
N THR A 374 -4.39 4.65 -9.62
CA THR A 374 -3.46 5.27 -8.67
C THR A 374 -2.58 4.16 -8.05
N PRO A 375 -1.23 4.27 -8.10
CA PRO A 375 -0.32 3.25 -7.59
C PRO A 375 -0.28 3.23 -6.05
N ILE A 376 -1.35 2.78 -5.40
CA ILE A 376 -1.50 2.81 -3.93
C ILE A 376 -0.87 1.58 -3.24
N ALA A 377 -0.49 0.54 -3.99
CA ALA A 377 -0.21 -0.81 -3.47
C ALA A 377 0.94 -0.91 -2.44
N VAL A 378 1.91 0.02 -2.41
CA VAL A 378 3.18 -0.22 -1.70
C VAL A 378 3.08 -0.17 -0.17
N ALA A 379 2.30 0.75 0.41
CA ALA A 379 2.40 1.03 1.84
C ALA A 379 1.89 -0.11 2.75
N SER A 380 1.08 -1.03 2.22
CA SER A 380 0.58 -2.22 2.92
C SER A 380 1.35 -3.50 2.60
N GLY A 381 2.45 -3.40 1.85
CA GLY A 381 3.24 -4.55 1.40
C GLY A 381 2.70 -5.25 0.15
N ALA A 382 1.72 -4.67 -0.55
CA ALA A 382 1.20 -5.24 -1.79
C ALA A 382 2.11 -4.86 -2.98
N LEU A 383 2.74 -5.87 -3.59
CA LEU A 383 3.27 -5.76 -4.95
C LEU A 383 2.14 -5.32 -5.90
N ASN A 384 2.45 -4.73 -7.07
CA ASN A 384 1.50 -4.15 -8.08
C ASN A 384 0.30 -5.01 -8.54
N ILE A 385 0.06 -6.17 -7.94
CA ILE A 385 -1.26 -6.78 -7.77
C ILE A 385 -2.10 -5.88 -6.84
N SER A 386 -2.27 -4.61 -7.23
CA SER A 386 -3.07 -3.63 -6.50
C SER A 386 -4.46 -4.21 -6.30
N GLU A 387 -4.84 -4.36 -5.04
CA GLU A 387 -6.21 -4.65 -4.67
C GLU A 387 -7.10 -3.60 -5.32
N THR A 388 -7.96 -4.04 -6.23
CA THR A 388 -8.88 -3.13 -6.90
C THR A 388 -10.26 -3.40 -6.33
N PHE A 389 -10.55 -2.83 -5.16
CA PHE A 389 -11.87 -2.92 -4.52
C PHE A 389 -12.99 -2.30 -5.36
N LEU A 390 -12.66 -1.61 -6.45
CA LEU A 390 -13.58 -1.12 -7.48
C LEU A 390 -13.95 -2.19 -8.53
N MET A 391 -13.28 -3.36 -8.52
CA MET A 391 -13.42 -4.43 -9.53
C MET A 391 -13.75 -5.78 -8.88
N THR A 392 -14.66 -5.78 -7.91
CA THR A 392 -15.16 -7.00 -7.25
C THR A 392 -16.64 -7.20 -7.54
N THR A 393 -17.15 -8.40 -7.29
CA THR A 393 -18.59 -8.70 -7.42
C THR A 393 -19.45 -7.77 -6.56
N GLU A 394 -18.94 -7.42 -5.38
CA GLU A 394 -19.57 -6.52 -4.43
C GLU A 394 -19.54 -5.08 -4.94
N ALA A 395 -18.43 -4.63 -5.55
CA ALA A 395 -18.36 -3.31 -6.17
C ALA A 395 -19.36 -3.17 -7.35
N PHE A 396 -19.45 -4.19 -8.20
CA PHE A 396 -20.39 -4.21 -9.32
C PHE A 396 -21.85 -4.24 -8.84
N SER A 397 -22.12 -4.94 -7.74
CA SER A 397 -23.40 -4.88 -7.04
C SER A 397 -23.69 -3.47 -6.53
N ASP A 398 -22.72 -2.82 -5.87
CA ASP A 398 -22.86 -1.44 -5.36
C ASP A 398 -23.11 -0.44 -6.51
N TYR A 399 -22.40 -0.55 -7.63
CA TYR A 399 -22.64 0.29 -8.82
C TYR A 399 -24.07 0.13 -9.31
N LEU A 400 -24.53 -1.11 -9.50
CA LEU A 400 -25.90 -1.35 -9.94
C LEU A 400 -26.90 -0.76 -8.94
N ASP A 401 -26.73 -0.93 -7.63
CA ASP A 401 -27.69 -0.39 -6.65
C ASP A 401 -27.83 1.12 -6.68
N LYS A 402 -26.75 1.82 -7.04
CA LYS A 402 -26.72 3.28 -7.18
C LYS A 402 -27.02 3.78 -8.59
N LEU A 403 -27.25 2.91 -9.56
CA LEU A 403 -27.79 3.35 -10.85
C LEU A 403 -29.30 3.63 -10.73
N THR A 404 -29.80 4.58 -11.51
CA THR A 404 -31.22 4.65 -11.85
C THR A 404 -31.63 3.42 -12.66
N ASP A 405 -32.92 3.16 -12.84
CA ASP A 405 -33.38 1.94 -13.54
C ASP A 405 -32.92 1.92 -15.01
N ASN A 406 -32.77 3.10 -15.58
CA ASN A 406 -32.27 3.34 -16.93
C ASN A 406 -30.77 3.69 -16.99
N GLY A 407 -30.10 3.73 -15.84
CA GLY A 407 -28.71 4.16 -15.71
C GLY A 407 -27.70 3.14 -16.23
N MET A 408 -26.47 3.60 -16.44
CA MET A 408 -25.38 2.84 -17.03
C MET A 408 -24.05 3.04 -16.28
N LEU A 409 -23.36 1.92 -16.02
CA LEU A 409 -21.97 1.90 -15.61
C LEU A 409 -21.09 1.95 -16.86
N SER A 410 -20.07 2.81 -16.84
CA SER A 410 -19.10 3.02 -17.92
C SER A 410 -17.68 2.89 -17.37
N LEU A 411 -16.91 1.90 -17.84
CA LEU A 411 -15.53 1.67 -17.45
C LEU A 411 -14.62 1.74 -18.67
N TYR A 412 -13.65 2.65 -18.69
CA TYR A 412 -12.65 2.74 -19.75
C TYR A 412 -11.27 2.29 -19.24
N ARG A 413 -10.86 1.07 -19.62
CA ARG A 413 -9.65 0.41 -19.09
C ARG A 413 -9.25 -0.85 -19.88
N ASP A 414 -8.13 -1.43 -19.44
CA ASP A 414 -7.66 -2.75 -19.83
C ASP A 414 -8.44 -3.89 -19.16
N GLY A 415 -8.35 -5.09 -19.76
CA GLY A 415 -8.79 -6.34 -19.16
C GLY A 415 -10.28 -6.65 -19.25
N VAL A 416 -10.96 -6.22 -20.30
CA VAL A 416 -12.39 -6.44 -20.53
C VAL A 416 -12.79 -7.92 -20.46
N GLU A 417 -11.89 -8.84 -20.79
CA GLU A 417 -12.08 -10.29 -20.74
C GLU A 417 -12.29 -10.80 -19.30
N ARG A 418 -11.90 -10.03 -18.28
CA ARG A 418 -12.24 -10.29 -16.87
C ARG A 418 -13.43 -9.47 -16.38
N ILE A 419 -13.64 -8.28 -16.94
CA ILE A 419 -14.80 -7.44 -16.61
C ILE A 419 -16.09 -8.13 -17.06
N PHE A 420 -16.06 -8.76 -18.23
CA PHE A 420 -17.23 -9.40 -18.82
C PHE A 420 -17.75 -10.58 -17.95
N PRO A 421 -16.93 -11.59 -17.56
CA PRO A 421 -17.33 -12.60 -16.58
C PRO A 421 -17.83 -12.04 -15.25
N LEU A 422 -17.16 -11.00 -14.74
CA LEU A 422 -17.54 -10.34 -13.49
C LEU A 422 -18.95 -9.75 -13.57
N ALA A 423 -19.25 -9.03 -14.66
CA ALA A 423 -20.58 -8.48 -14.91
C ALA A 423 -21.64 -9.58 -15.08
N LEU A 424 -21.33 -10.65 -15.82
CA LEU A 424 -22.25 -11.78 -15.99
C LEU A 424 -22.61 -12.43 -14.66
N GLU A 425 -21.62 -12.72 -13.82
CA GLU A 425 -21.83 -13.33 -12.50
C GLU A 425 -22.76 -12.47 -11.62
N VAL A 426 -22.53 -11.15 -11.58
CA VAL A 426 -23.34 -10.23 -10.77
C VAL A 426 -24.77 -10.13 -11.31
N LEU A 427 -24.95 -10.02 -12.62
CA LEU A 427 -26.28 -9.98 -13.25
C LEU A 427 -27.04 -11.29 -13.08
N SER A 428 -26.36 -12.43 -13.21
CA SER A 428 -26.95 -13.75 -12.96
C SER A 428 -27.39 -13.92 -11.50
N LYS A 429 -26.55 -13.52 -10.53
CA LYS A 429 -26.90 -13.53 -9.10
C LYS A 429 -28.09 -12.63 -8.77
N ARG A 430 -28.31 -11.58 -9.56
CA ARG A 430 -29.47 -10.68 -9.47
C ARG A 430 -30.70 -11.18 -10.24
N GLY A 431 -30.68 -12.40 -10.75
CA GLY A 431 -31.82 -13.04 -11.40
C GLY A 431 -31.98 -12.76 -12.89
N SER A 432 -31.00 -12.13 -13.57
CA SER A 432 -31.07 -12.00 -15.03
C SER A 432 -30.83 -13.35 -15.71
N HIS A 433 -31.81 -13.82 -16.48
CA HIS A 433 -31.70 -15.03 -17.31
C HIS A 433 -30.80 -14.83 -18.53
N TYR A 434 -30.65 -13.59 -19.02
CA TYR A 434 -29.85 -13.25 -20.20
C TYR A 434 -28.86 -12.12 -19.87
N PRO A 435 -27.91 -12.33 -18.95
CA PRO A 435 -27.03 -11.29 -18.43
C PRO A 435 -26.19 -10.60 -19.52
N TYR A 436 -25.81 -11.33 -20.58
CA TYR A 436 -25.07 -10.78 -21.70
C TYR A 436 -25.82 -9.66 -22.44
N LYS A 437 -27.16 -9.62 -22.38
CA LYS A 437 -27.98 -8.56 -23.01
C LYS A 437 -27.83 -7.19 -22.35
N HIS A 438 -27.21 -7.14 -21.17
CA HIS A 438 -27.03 -5.94 -20.36
C HIS A 438 -25.65 -5.29 -20.56
N ILE A 439 -24.83 -5.82 -21.47
CA ILE A 439 -23.42 -5.46 -21.63
C ILE A 439 -23.18 -4.97 -23.07
N ALA A 440 -22.30 -3.98 -23.22
CA ALA A 440 -21.77 -3.52 -24.50
C ALA A 440 -20.28 -3.18 -24.38
N VAL A 441 -19.50 -3.44 -25.44
CA VAL A 441 -18.04 -3.18 -25.46
C VAL A 441 -17.66 -2.52 -26.78
N VAL A 442 -17.01 -1.35 -26.67
CA VAL A 442 -16.50 -0.55 -27.79
C VAL A 442 -15.03 -0.26 -27.54
N SER A 443 -14.23 -0.10 -28.59
CA SER A 443 -12.81 0.22 -28.48
C SER A 443 -12.33 1.19 -29.56
N ILE A 444 -11.18 1.80 -29.31
CA ILE A 444 -10.47 2.64 -30.29
C ILE A 444 -9.33 1.89 -30.98
N VAL A 445 -8.92 0.76 -30.42
CA VAL A 445 -7.90 -0.13 -31.00
C VAL A 445 -8.58 -1.24 -31.78
N ASP A 446 -7.83 -1.87 -32.70
CA ASP A 446 -8.36 -2.93 -33.58
C ASP A 446 -8.48 -4.29 -32.89
N TYR A 447 -8.04 -4.39 -31.64
CA TYR A 447 -8.08 -5.60 -30.82
C TYR A 447 -8.56 -5.32 -29.37
N PRO A 448 -9.27 -6.27 -28.72
CA PRO A 448 -9.73 -6.13 -27.34
C PRO A 448 -8.61 -6.33 -26.31
N GLY A 449 -8.86 -5.88 -25.08
CA GLY A 449 -8.09 -6.20 -23.88
C GLY A 449 -7.20 -5.07 -23.35
N ILE A 450 -7.08 -3.94 -24.05
CA ILE A 450 -6.12 -2.87 -23.72
C ILE A 450 -6.78 -1.54 -23.35
N ALA A 451 -7.67 -1.02 -24.19
CA ALA A 451 -8.22 0.32 -24.02
C ALA A 451 -9.70 0.33 -24.43
N ASP A 452 -10.48 -0.47 -23.73
CA ASP A 452 -11.88 -0.73 -24.07
C ASP A 452 -12.82 0.07 -23.20
N LEU A 453 -13.90 0.55 -23.80
CA LEU A 453 -15.05 1.06 -23.10
C LEU A 453 -16.02 -0.10 -22.87
N PHE A 454 -16.09 -0.55 -21.63
CA PHE A 454 -17.10 -1.47 -21.13
C PHE A 454 -18.29 -0.70 -20.59
N MET A 455 -19.50 -1.07 -21.01
CA MET A 455 -20.75 -0.50 -20.52
C MET A 455 -21.69 -1.59 -20.02
N MET A 456 -22.37 -1.31 -18.91
CA MET A 456 -23.30 -2.25 -18.26
C MET A 456 -24.52 -1.53 -17.68
N LYS A 457 -25.69 -2.17 -17.78
CA LYS A 457 -26.97 -1.63 -17.30
C LYS A 457 -27.71 -2.61 -16.40
N LYS A 458 -28.68 -2.11 -15.63
CA LYS A 458 -29.66 -2.94 -14.90
C LYS A 458 -30.61 -3.67 -15.82
N THR A 459 -31.08 -2.99 -16.86
CA THR A 459 -31.96 -3.54 -17.90
C THR A 459 -31.15 -3.93 -19.13
N PRO A 460 -31.66 -4.84 -19.98
CA PRO A 460 -31.09 -5.06 -21.30
C PRO A 460 -30.94 -3.76 -22.10
N PHE A 461 -29.93 -3.67 -22.96
CA PHE A 461 -29.82 -2.57 -23.91
C PHE A 461 -31.00 -2.61 -24.89
N THR A 462 -31.62 -1.46 -25.10
CA THR A 462 -32.72 -1.30 -26.06
C THR A 462 -32.18 -1.20 -27.48
N HIS A 463 -33.01 -1.50 -28.48
CA HIS A 463 -32.60 -1.39 -29.89
C HIS A 463 -32.19 0.04 -30.27
N GLU A 464 -32.87 1.07 -29.74
CA GLU A 464 -32.52 2.47 -30.01
C GLU A 464 -31.12 2.84 -29.50
N GLU A 465 -30.77 2.37 -28.29
CA GLU A 465 -29.44 2.60 -27.73
C GLU A 465 -28.35 1.91 -28.55
N ILE A 466 -28.60 0.66 -28.97
CA ILE A 466 -27.69 -0.11 -29.81
C ILE A 466 -27.46 0.57 -31.17
N GLU A 467 -28.52 1.03 -31.83
CA GLU A 467 -28.41 1.76 -33.11
C GLU A 467 -27.69 3.10 -32.94
N THR A 468 -27.91 3.78 -31.81
CA THR A 468 -27.15 4.99 -31.46
C THR A 468 -25.66 4.69 -31.31
N ILE A 469 -25.30 3.62 -30.59
CA ILE A 469 -23.91 3.16 -30.45
C ILE A 469 -23.31 2.85 -31.83
N LYS A 470 -23.98 2.05 -32.66
CA LYS A 470 -23.50 1.70 -34.02
C LYS A 470 -23.25 2.94 -34.87
N LYS A 471 -24.19 3.90 -34.87
CA LYS A 471 -24.10 5.15 -35.63
C LYS A 471 -22.89 5.98 -35.19
N LEU A 472 -22.65 6.10 -33.88
CA LEU A 472 -21.52 6.84 -33.33
C LEU A 472 -20.19 6.14 -33.63
N CYS A 473 -20.11 4.82 -33.45
CA CYS A 473 -18.93 4.04 -33.78
C CYS A 473 -18.56 4.17 -35.26
N LYS A 474 -19.56 4.08 -36.16
CA LYS A 474 -19.34 4.32 -37.60
C LYS A 474 -18.87 5.75 -37.89
N ARG A 475 -19.46 6.75 -37.24
CA ARG A 475 -19.11 8.17 -37.43
C ARG A 475 -17.69 8.49 -36.96
N PHE A 476 -17.27 7.98 -35.81
CA PHE A 476 -15.98 8.29 -35.19
C PHE A 476 -14.88 7.26 -35.47
N LYS A 477 -15.20 6.22 -36.25
CA LYS A 477 -14.33 5.09 -36.58
C LYS A 477 -13.86 4.36 -35.33
N TRP A 478 -14.79 4.07 -34.42
CA TRP A 478 -14.55 3.20 -33.27
C TRP A 478 -14.96 1.77 -33.61
N ASN A 479 -14.23 0.82 -33.02
CA ASN A 479 -14.47 -0.60 -33.21
C ASN A 479 -15.51 -1.10 -32.22
N ILE A 480 -16.43 -1.92 -32.69
CA ILE A 480 -17.44 -2.56 -31.87
C ILE A 480 -16.96 -3.98 -31.60
N PHE A 481 -16.61 -4.28 -30.35
CA PHE A 481 -16.22 -5.64 -29.98
C PHE A 481 -17.37 -6.46 -29.42
N TYR A 482 -18.39 -5.84 -28.84
CA TYR A 482 -19.58 -6.55 -28.42
C TYR A 482 -20.81 -5.65 -28.37
N LEU A 483 -21.89 -6.09 -29.02
CA LEU A 483 -23.24 -5.59 -28.81
C LEU A 483 -24.21 -6.77 -28.61
N PRO A 484 -25.26 -6.58 -27.79
CA PRO A 484 -26.12 -7.68 -27.37
C PRO A 484 -27.15 -8.13 -28.40
N ASP A 485 -27.37 -7.38 -29.48
CA ASP A 485 -28.29 -7.70 -30.57
C ASP A 485 -27.74 -8.77 -31.52
N GLU A 486 -26.43 -8.78 -31.76
CA GLU A 486 -25.76 -9.75 -32.64
C GLU A 486 -24.64 -10.52 -31.90
N PRO A 487 -24.91 -11.23 -30.78
CA PRO A 487 -23.88 -11.75 -29.89
C PRO A 487 -22.91 -12.73 -30.58
N ASN A 488 -23.39 -13.49 -31.57
CA ASN A 488 -22.59 -14.47 -32.32
C ASN A 488 -21.69 -13.85 -33.40
N LYS A 489 -21.94 -12.61 -33.81
CA LYS A 489 -21.10 -11.89 -34.79
C LYS A 489 -19.72 -11.58 -34.20
N TYR A 490 -19.69 -11.36 -32.89
CA TYR A 490 -18.50 -10.96 -32.14
C TYR A 490 -17.70 -12.19 -31.67
N LYS A 491 -17.04 -12.88 -32.61
CA LYS A 491 -16.34 -14.15 -32.38
C LYS A 491 -15.44 -14.17 -31.14
N HIS A 492 -14.77 -13.07 -30.83
CA HIS A 492 -13.91 -12.95 -29.65
C HIS A 492 -14.68 -13.14 -28.33
N PHE A 493 -15.90 -12.59 -28.22
CA PHE A 493 -16.70 -12.64 -26.99
C PHE A 493 -17.64 -13.86 -26.90
N VAL A 494 -17.81 -14.63 -27.98
CA VAL A 494 -18.63 -15.86 -27.97
C VAL A 494 -18.25 -16.82 -26.83
N PRO A 495 -16.95 -17.12 -26.58
CA PRO A 495 -16.52 -17.96 -25.46
C PRO A 495 -16.83 -17.37 -24.07
N PHE A 496 -17.14 -16.07 -23.99
CA PHE A 496 -17.38 -15.34 -22.75
C PHE A 496 -18.87 -15.08 -22.47
N LEU A 497 -19.80 -15.57 -23.31
CA LEU A 497 -21.24 -15.30 -23.16
C LEU A 497 -21.91 -16.04 -21.99
N THR A 498 -21.31 -17.14 -21.50
CA THR A 498 -21.88 -17.95 -20.41
C THR A 498 -20.85 -18.29 -19.37
N LEU A 499 -21.26 -18.45 -18.10
CA LEU A 499 -20.37 -18.88 -17.03
C LEU A 499 -19.76 -20.26 -17.29
N ALA A 500 -20.48 -21.16 -17.98
CA ALA A 500 -19.98 -22.48 -18.35
C ALA A 500 -18.83 -22.38 -19.36
N SER A 501 -19.02 -21.62 -20.44
CA SER A 501 -17.98 -21.43 -21.46
C SER A 501 -16.76 -20.70 -20.89
N ILE A 502 -16.95 -19.72 -20.00
CA ILE A 502 -15.86 -19.03 -19.31
C ILE A 502 -15.00 -20.01 -18.49
N ARG A 503 -15.63 -20.94 -17.76
CA ARG A 503 -14.90 -21.98 -17.01
C ARG A 503 -14.05 -22.87 -17.92
N GLU A 504 -14.56 -23.18 -19.12
CA GLU A 504 -13.78 -23.93 -20.11
C GLU A 504 -12.60 -23.12 -20.66
N VAL A 505 -12.81 -21.84 -21.01
CA VAL A 505 -11.74 -20.93 -21.46
C VAL A 505 -10.65 -20.84 -20.40
N GLN A 506 -11.01 -20.63 -19.13
CA GLN A 506 -10.07 -20.59 -18.01
C GLN A 506 -9.30 -21.91 -17.88
N LYS A 507 -9.98 -23.06 -17.98
CA LYS A 507 -9.33 -24.38 -17.88
C LYS A 507 -8.32 -24.61 -19.00
N LYS A 508 -8.65 -24.23 -20.25
CA LYS A 508 -7.79 -24.42 -21.43
C LYS A 508 -6.63 -23.43 -21.47
N SER A 509 -6.92 -22.14 -21.30
CA SER A 509 -5.91 -21.07 -21.36
C SER A 509 -5.02 -21.01 -20.12
N GLY A 510 -5.54 -21.43 -18.96
CA GLY A 510 -4.89 -21.23 -17.66
C GLY A 510 -4.99 -19.80 -17.12
N VAL A 511 -5.71 -18.91 -17.81
CA VAL A 511 -5.97 -17.53 -17.38
C VAL A 511 -7.09 -17.50 -16.35
N TYR A 512 -6.89 -16.77 -15.24
CA TYR A 512 -7.91 -16.54 -14.23
C TYR A 512 -8.96 -15.56 -14.74
N LEU A 513 -10.15 -16.10 -14.99
CA LEU A 513 -11.36 -15.39 -15.39
C LEU A 513 -12.42 -15.38 -14.27
N ASP A 514 -12.18 -16.08 -13.17
CA ASP A 514 -13.03 -16.05 -11.99
C ASP A 514 -13.23 -14.58 -11.51
N PRO A 515 -14.49 -14.16 -11.28
CA PRO A 515 -14.83 -12.84 -10.75
C PRO A 515 -14.14 -12.57 -9.39
N PRO A 516 -13.45 -11.43 -9.20
CA PRO A 516 -12.85 -11.09 -7.92
C PRO A 516 -13.91 -10.79 -6.86
N THR A 517 -13.58 -11.02 -5.58
CA THR A 517 -14.44 -10.67 -4.43
C THR A 517 -13.69 -9.75 -3.47
N ASP A 518 -14.36 -9.13 -2.51
CA ASP A 518 -13.69 -8.26 -1.51
C ASP A 518 -12.70 -9.04 -0.63
N SER A 519 -12.91 -10.35 -0.47
CA SER A 519 -11.97 -11.25 0.22
C SER A 519 -10.74 -11.64 -0.61
N LYS A 520 -10.81 -11.44 -1.94
CA LYS A 520 -9.76 -11.75 -2.93
C LYS A 520 -9.75 -10.73 -4.09
N PRO A 521 -9.44 -9.45 -3.84
CA PRO A 521 -9.67 -8.33 -4.78
C PRO A 521 -8.57 -8.17 -5.86
N PHE A 522 -8.05 -9.27 -6.41
CA PHE A 522 -6.87 -9.27 -7.28
C PHE A 522 -7.24 -9.29 -8.78
N PHE A 523 -7.87 -8.23 -9.26
CA PHE A 523 -8.31 -8.09 -10.67
C PHE A 523 -7.16 -8.06 -11.70
N LYS A 524 -5.96 -7.63 -11.32
CA LYS A 524 -4.78 -7.65 -12.22
C LYS A 524 -4.02 -8.98 -12.23
N ARG A 525 -4.48 -9.97 -11.46
CA ARG A 525 -3.84 -11.30 -11.41
C ARG A 525 -4.42 -12.21 -12.49
N TRP A 526 -3.77 -12.22 -13.65
CA TRP A 526 -4.20 -13.02 -14.81
C TRP A 526 -3.77 -14.48 -14.77
N LEU A 527 -2.60 -14.79 -14.18
CA LEU A 527 -2.05 -16.14 -14.15
C LEU A 527 -1.71 -16.61 -12.72
N PRO A 528 -1.57 -17.92 -12.50
CA PRO A 528 -0.97 -18.46 -11.28
C PRO A 528 0.40 -17.82 -11.01
N LEU A 529 0.77 -17.63 -9.74
CA LEU A 529 2.01 -16.94 -9.34
C LEU A 529 3.27 -17.52 -9.99
N TRP A 530 3.27 -18.83 -10.22
CA TRP A 530 4.42 -19.57 -10.75
C TRP A 530 4.37 -19.75 -12.28
N SER A 531 3.28 -19.32 -12.93
CA SER A 531 3.11 -19.31 -14.37
C SER A 531 3.31 -17.90 -14.94
N SER A 532 3.90 -17.82 -16.12
CA SER A 532 4.09 -16.56 -16.85
C SER A 532 3.66 -16.65 -18.31
N THR A 533 3.06 -17.77 -18.72
CA THR A 533 2.71 -18.06 -20.10
C THR A 533 1.29 -18.59 -20.16
N ILE A 534 0.53 -18.13 -21.15
CA ILE A 534 -0.82 -18.61 -21.44
C ILE A 534 -0.71 -19.94 -22.18
N LYS A 535 -1.44 -20.96 -21.73
CA LYS A 535 -1.37 -22.31 -22.32
C LYS A 535 -2.00 -22.36 -23.71
N ASP A 536 -3.19 -21.76 -23.83
CA ASP A 536 -3.93 -21.63 -25.08
C ASP A 536 -4.29 -20.14 -25.28
N PRO A 537 -3.48 -19.41 -26.08
CA PRO A 537 -3.69 -17.98 -26.30
C PRO A 537 -4.80 -17.67 -27.31
N SER A 538 -5.41 -18.67 -27.95
CA SER A 538 -6.37 -18.47 -29.06
C SER A 538 -7.63 -17.67 -28.69
N TYR A 539 -7.95 -17.59 -27.38
CA TYR A 539 -9.08 -16.83 -26.87
C TYR A 539 -8.79 -15.33 -26.65
N PHE A 540 -7.53 -14.91 -26.75
CA PHE A 540 -7.08 -13.56 -26.41
C PHE A 540 -6.40 -12.89 -27.61
N ALA A 541 -6.49 -11.56 -27.69
CA ALA A 541 -5.74 -10.82 -28.69
C ALA A 541 -4.22 -10.94 -28.45
N PRO A 542 -3.37 -11.02 -29.49
CA PRO A 542 -1.92 -11.14 -29.32
C PRO A 542 -1.29 -10.06 -28.42
N GLU A 543 -1.78 -8.84 -28.48
CA GLU A 543 -1.34 -7.72 -27.65
C GLU A 543 -1.76 -7.89 -26.18
N ALA A 544 -2.98 -8.38 -25.94
CA ALA A 544 -3.45 -8.73 -24.61
C ALA A 544 -2.63 -9.90 -24.02
N VAL A 545 -2.32 -10.92 -24.83
CA VAL A 545 -1.43 -12.04 -24.42
C VAL A 545 -0.07 -11.48 -23.99
N LYS A 546 0.56 -10.64 -24.81
CA LYS A 546 1.85 -10.01 -24.46
C LYS A 546 1.77 -9.23 -23.15
N MET A 547 0.72 -8.44 -22.95
CA MET A 547 0.51 -7.68 -21.72
C MET A 547 0.35 -8.60 -20.49
N ILE A 548 -0.49 -9.63 -20.59
CA ILE A 548 -0.77 -10.60 -19.53
C ILE A 548 0.51 -11.34 -19.13
N GLU A 549 1.25 -11.86 -20.12
CA GLU A 549 2.47 -12.62 -19.89
C GLU A 549 3.60 -11.74 -19.33
N ALA A 550 3.78 -10.52 -19.87
CA ALA A 550 4.76 -9.57 -19.36
C ALA A 550 4.47 -9.18 -17.89
N THR A 551 3.22 -8.90 -17.57
CA THR A 551 2.79 -8.56 -16.21
C THR A 551 3.02 -9.73 -15.26
N SER A 552 2.63 -10.94 -15.66
CA SER A 552 2.78 -12.15 -14.85
C SER A 552 4.25 -12.54 -14.65
N LYS A 553 5.08 -12.36 -15.69
CA LYS A 553 6.53 -12.55 -15.64
C LYS A 553 7.20 -11.57 -14.68
N LYS A 554 6.83 -10.28 -14.72
CA LYS A 554 7.32 -9.25 -13.79
C LYS A 554 6.98 -9.60 -12.33
N ILE A 555 5.72 -9.97 -12.06
CA ILE A 555 5.27 -10.42 -10.73
C ILE A 555 6.08 -11.64 -10.26
N LYS A 556 6.17 -12.68 -11.09
CA LYS A 556 6.89 -13.92 -10.77
C LYS A 556 8.34 -13.66 -10.39
N TYR A 557 9.06 -12.84 -11.17
CA TYR A 557 10.46 -12.54 -10.88
C TYR A 557 10.63 -11.74 -9.60
N ILE A 558 9.75 -10.78 -9.31
CA ILE A 558 9.85 -10.02 -8.06
C ILE A 558 9.65 -10.92 -6.85
N PHE A 559 8.65 -11.82 -6.88
CA PHE A 559 8.48 -12.82 -5.83
C PHE A 559 9.70 -13.74 -5.70
N LEU A 560 10.26 -14.21 -6.82
CA LEU A 560 11.45 -15.05 -6.81
C LEU A 560 12.66 -14.32 -6.21
N ILE A 561 12.88 -13.05 -6.58
CA ILE A 561 13.95 -12.22 -6.03
C ILE A 561 13.78 -12.05 -4.52
N ILE A 562 12.58 -11.72 -4.05
CA ILE A 562 12.29 -11.57 -2.61
C ILE A 562 12.54 -12.90 -1.87
N LEU A 563 12.14 -14.03 -2.43
CA LEU A 563 12.35 -15.34 -1.80
C LEU A 563 13.83 -15.74 -1.79
N ILE A 564 14.55 -15.51 -2.88
CA ILE A 564 15.99 -15.77 -2.97
C ILE A 564 16.72 -14.86 -1.99
N GLU A 565 16.39 -13.57 -1.95
CA GLU A 565 16.97 -12.63 -1.02
C GLU A 565 16.70 -13.06 0.42
N GLY A 566 15.44 -13.36 0.77
CA GLY A 566 15.08 -13.88 2.09
C GLY A 566 15.88 -15.12 2.45
N ALA A 567 16.03 -16.08 1.53
CA ALA A 567 16.83 -17.28 1.73
C ALA A 567 18.32 -16.96 1.94
N ILE A 568 18.90 -16.08 1.12
CA ILE A 568 20.28 -15.60 1.24
C ILE A 568 20.50 -14.96 2.62
N MET A 569 19.59 -14.07 3.03
CA MET A 569 19.65 -13.42 4.34
C MET A 569 19.50 -14.42 5.48
N ALA A 570 18.65 -15.45 5.35
CA ALA A 570 18.60 -16.58 6.28
C ALA A 570 19.97 -17.26 6.40
N VAL A 571 20.61 -17.56 5.27
CA VAL A 571 21.91 -18.24 5.24
C VAL A 571 22.96 -17.40 5.94
N PHE A 572 23.08 -16.12 5.59
CA PHE A 572 24.09 -15.23 6.15
C PHE A 572 23.86 -14.90 7.63
N PHE A 573 22.62 -14.72 8.07
CA PHE A 573 22.32 -14.22 9.41
C PHE A 573 21.84 -15.28 10.40
N ILE A 574 21.41 -16.44 9.92
CA ILE A 574 20.97 -17.54 10.79
C ILE A 574 21.95 -18.71 10.67
N PHE A 575 22.17 -19.25 9.46
CA PHE A 575 22.93 -20.49 9.28
C PHE A 575 24.45 -20.33 9.46
N ILE A 576 25.07 -19.28 8.91
CA ILE A 576 26.52 -19.07 9.05
C ILE A 576 26.92 -18.88 10.53
N PRO A 577 26.23 -18.02 11.31
CA PRO A 577 26.53 -17.89 12.73
C PRO A 577 26.32 -19.20 13.52
N LEU A 578 25.28 -19.96 13.17
CA LEU A 578 25.01 -21.30 13.72
C LEU A 578 26.17 -22.29 13.52
N MET A 579 26.76 -22.30 12.33
CA MET A 579 27.83 -23.23 11.98
C MET A 579 29.17 -22.84 12.61
N LYS A 580 29.48 -21.54 12.64
CA LYS A 580 30.81 -21.05 13.04
C LYS A 580 30.95 -20.79 14.54
N PHE A 581 29.85 -20.57 15.26
CA PHE A 581 29.92 -20.19 16.67
C PHE A 581 29.20 -21.23 17.56
N THR A 582 29.97 -22.05 18.27
CA THR A 582 29.46 -23.07 19.21
C THR A 582 28.53 -22.50 20.28
N LYS A 583 28.75 -21.24 20.68
CA LYS A 583 27.86 -20.52 21.60
C LYS A 583 26.50 -20.20 20.96
N PHE A 584 26.48 -19.81 19.68
CA PHE A 584 25.27 -19.62 18.90
C PHE A 584 24.49 -20.93 18.73
N ARG A 585 25.21 -22.05 18.54
CA ARG A 585 24.62 -23.39 18.53
C ARG A 585 23.92 -23.75 19.85
N MET A 586 24.47 -23.36 21.01
CA MET A 586 23.80 -23.54 22.32
C MET A 586 22.59 -22.61 22.50
N LEU A 587 22.67 -21.37 22.02
CA LEU A 587 21.58 -20.39 22.03
C LEU A 587 20.39 -20.83 21.16
N VAL A 588 20.66 -21.38 19.96
CA VAL A 588 19.65 -21.84 18.99
C VAL A 588 19.09 -23.22 19.32
N ASN A 589 19.78 -24.05 20.12
CA ASN A 589 19.27 -25.36 20.52
C ASN A 589 17.96 -25.27 21.33
N ASN A 590 17.60 -24.08 21.80
CA ASN A 590 16.31 -23.82 22.40
C ASN A 590 15.22 -23.57 21.34
N LYS A 591 14.75 -24.65 20.71
CA LYS A 591 13.64 -24.64 19.73
C LYS A 591 12.41 -23.89 20.24
N SER A 592 12.21 -23.82 21.56
CA SER A 592 11.10 -23.07 22.17
C SER A 592 11.23 -21.56 21.98
N VAL A 593 12.43 -20.99 22.13
CA VAL A 593 12.70 -19.56 21.91
C VAL A 593 12.48 -19.21 20.43
N LEU A 594 13.02 -20.05 19.52
CA LEU A 594 12.84 -19.88 18.09
C LEU A 594 11.34 -19.90 17.70
N GLY A 595 10.62 -20.94 18.09
CA GLY A 595 9.19 -21.07 17.79
C GLY A 595 8.35 -19.96 18.42
N TYR A 596 8.70 -19.50 19.62
CA TYR A 596 7.99 -18.43 20.31
C TYR A 596 8.10 -17.10 19.55
N PHE A 597 9.32 -16.59 19.34
CA PHE A 597 9.53 -15.28 18.72
C PHE A 597 9.27 -15.28 17.22
N ALA A 598 9.53 -16.38 16.51
CA ALA A 598 9.15 -16.48 15.10
C ALA A 598 7.63 -16.50 14.93
N GLY A 599 6.91 -17.22 15.79
CA GLY A 599 5.45 -17.23 15.77
C GLY A 599 4.83 -15.87 16.11
N LEU A 600 5.42 -15.13 17.05
CA LEU A 600 4.98 -13.76 17.36
C LEU A 600 5.20 -12.82 16.15
N GLY A 601 6.41 -12.79 15.58
CA GLY A 601 6.73 -11.94 14.43
C GLY A 601 5.86 -12.26 13.21
N LEU A 602 5.74 -13.54 12.84
CA LEU A 602 4.86 -14.00 11.74
C LEU A 602 3.40 -13.65 12.01
N GLY A 603 2.89 -13.96 13.21
CA GLY A 603 1.50 -13.74 13.56
C GLY A 603 1.13 -12.25 13.54
N PHE A 604 2.01 -11.39 14.08
CA PHE A 604 1.77 -9.94 14.15
C PHE A 604 1.65 -9.32 12.75
N ILE A 605 2.64 -9.55 11.87
CA ILE A 605 2.67 -8.94 10.54
C ILE A 605 1.55 -9.44 9.62
N LEU A 606 1.16 -10.71 9.76
CA LEU A 606 0.02 -11.27 9.01
C LEU A 606 -1.28 -10.53 9.36
N LEU A 607 -1.53 -10.27 10.65
CA LEU A 607 -2.72 -9.53 11.10
C LEU A 607 -2.66 -8.06 10.68
N GLU A 608 -1.50 -7.44 10.85
CA GLU A 608 -1.25 -6.05 10.48
C GLU A 608 -1.60 -5.81 9.01
N ILE A 609 -1.07 -6.62 8.10
CA ILE A 609 -1.34 -6.51 6.66
C ILE A 609 -2.81 -6.72 6.35
N VAL A 610 -3.45 -7.75 6.91
CA VAL A 610 -4.88 -8.01 6.64
C VAL A 610 -5.77 -6.87 7.14
N TYR A 611 -5.49 -6.32 8.32
CA TYR A 611 -6.26 -5.21 8.85
C TYR A 611 -6.04 -3.93 8.06
N MET A 612 -4.79 -3.59 7.71
CA MET A 612 -4.54 -2.46 6.82
C MET A 612 -5.38 -2.60 5.55
N GLN A 613 -5.41 -3.77 4.93
CA GLN A 613 -6.17 -4.01 3.70
C GLN A 613 -7.68 -3.90 3.87
N LYS A 614 -8.26 -4.53 4.89
CA LYS A 614 -9.73 -4.52 5.10
C LYS A 614 -10.26 -3.14 5.49
N PHE A 615 -9.49 -2.36 6.25
CA PHE A 615 -9.93 -1.05 6.71
C PHE A 615 -9.78 0.06 5.65
N ILE A 616 -9.05 -0.16 4.55
CA ILE A 616 -8.97 0.79 3.42
C ILE A 616 -10.36 1.14 2.88
N LEU A 617 -11.20 0.14 2.60
CA LEU A 617 -12.55 0.34 2.08
C LEU A 617 -13.45 1.07 3.09
N TYR A 618 -13.32 0.70 4.37
CA TYR A 618 -14.17 1.22 5.43
C TYR A 618 -13.88 2.69 5.75
N LEU A 619 -12.60 3.04 5.90
CA LEU A 619 -12.18 4.39 6.24
C LEU A 619 -12.19 5.34 5.03
N GLY A 620 -12.22 4.81 3.80
CA GLY A 620 -12.41 5.59 2.56
C GLY A 620 -11.16 6.36 2.10
N HIS A 621 -10.00 6.10 2.70
CA HIS A 621 -8.75 6.71 2.30
C HIS A 621 -7.57 5.77 2.55
N PRO A 622 -6.89 5.27 1.51
CA PRO A 622 -5.84 4.27 1.69
C PRO A 622 -4.69 4.71 2.60
N SER A 623 -4.19 5.94 2.43
CA SER A 623 -3.11 6.45 3.27
C SER A 623 -3.56 6.59 4.72
N TYR A 624 -4.70 7.26 4.98
CA TYR A 624 -5.19 7.39 6.35
C TYR A 624 -5.43 6.04 6.98
N SER A 625 -5.94 5.07 6.22
CA SER A 625 -6.19 3.72 6.71
C SER A 625 -4.89 3.04 7.13
N ILE A 626 -3.92 2.92 6.24
CA ILE A 626 -2.68 2.19 6.52
C ILE A 626 -2.01 2.75 7.79
N THR A 627 -1.83 4.06 7.84
CA THR A 627 -1.14 4.68 8.97
C THR A 627 -1.99 4.75 10.23
N PHE A 628 -3.28 5.00 10.14
CA PHE A 628 -4.14 5.01 11.32
C PHE A 628 -4.24 3.62 11.94
N ILE A 629 -4.33 2.58 11.11
CA ILE A 629 -4.40 1.19 11.54
C ILE A 629 -3.06 0.79 12.18
N LEU A 630 -1.94 1.14 11.55
CA LEU A 630 -0.60 0.94 12.11
C LEU A 630 -0.43 1.67 13.45
N PHE A 631 -0.77 2.97 13.50
CA PHE A 631 -0.78 3.77 14.72
C PHE A 631 -1.62 3.12 15.82
N SER A 632 -2.86 2.74 15.51
CA SER A 632 -3.81 2.14 16.46
C SER A 632 -3.29 0.81 17.00
N LEU A 633 -2.75 -0.03 16.12
CA LEU A 633 -2.21 -1.34 16.48
C LEU A 633 -0.96 -1.21 17.36
N LEU A 634 0.00 -0.38 16.96
CA LEU A 634 1.25 -0.16 17.69
C LEU A 634 1.01 0.54 19.03
N LEU A 635 0.18 1.58 19.08
CA LEU A 635 -0.15 2.27 20.33
C LEU A 635 -0.84 1.32 21.32
N SER A 636 -1.78 0.52 20.84
CA SER A 636 -2.52 -0.43 21.68
C SER A 636 -1.62 -1.59 22.13
N ALA A 637 -0.75 -2.10 21.27
CA ALA A 637 0.27 -3.08 21.64
C ALA A 637 1.27 -2.50 22.65
N GLY A 638 1.66 -1.23 22.51
CA GLY A 638 2.44 -0.53 23.51
C GLY A 638 1.71 -0.53 24.87
N ALA A 639 0.46 -0.08 24.90
CA ALA A 639 -0.33 -0.03 26.13
C ALA A 639 -0.47 -1.42 26.77
N GLY A 640 -0.68 -2.46 25.95
CA GLY A 640 -0.68 -3.86 26.36
C GLY A 640 0.64 -4.31 26.99
N SER A 641 1.75 -3.90 26.39
CA SER A 641 3.09 -4.14 26.93
C SER A 641 3.27 -3.51 28.32
N PHE A 642 2.85 -2.25 28.49
CA PHE A 642 2.91 -1.57 29.77
C PHE A 642 2.04 -2.25 30.84
N LEU A 643 0.78 -2.55 30.50
CA LEU A 643 -0.17 -3.21 31.40
C LEU A 643 0.30 -4.60 31.82
N SER A 644 0.87 -5.37 30.89
CA SER A 644 1.42 -6.69 31.22
C SER A 644 2.57 -6.59 32.22
N GLY A 645 3.42 -5.57 32.17
CA GLY A 645 4.44 -5.33 33.20
C GLY A 645 3.81 -5.09 34.58
N TYR A 646 2.83 -4.19 34.65
CA TYR A 646 2.12 -3.87 35.90
C TYR A 646 1.43 -5.09 36.53
N PHE A 647 0.76 -5.93 35.72
CA PHE A 647 0.11 -7.13 36.23
C PHE A 647 1.08 -8.28 36.52
N ALA A 648 2.24 -8.31 35.86
CA ALA A 648 3.25 -9.35 36.03
C ALA A 648 3.90 -9.26 37.40
N GLU A 649 4.14 -8.04 37.89
CA GLU A 649 4.65 -7.81 39.25
C GLU A 649 3.75 -8.45 40.31
N LYS A 650 2.42 -8.48 40.09
CA LYS A 650 1.45 -9.04 41.04
C LYS A 650 1.16 -10.53 40.85
N HIS A 651 1.20 -11.04 39.61
CA HIS A 651 0.69 -12.39 39.30
C HIS A 651 1.66 -13.29 38.51
N GLY A 652 2.85 -12.79 38.15
CA GLY A 652 3.84 -13.47 37.32
C GLY A 652 3.52 -13.47 35.82
N PHE A 653 4.56 -13.54 34.98
CA PHE A 653 4.40 -13.50 33.52
C PHE A 653 3.65 -14.73 32.98
N ARG A 654 3.77 -15.90 33.63
CA ARG A 654 3.06 -17.13 33.21
C ARG A 654 1.55 -16.94 33.14
N LYS A 655 0.96 -16.26 34.13
CA LYS A 655 -0.50 -16.07 34.19
C LYS A 655 -0.96 -15.13 33.08
N ILE A 656 -0.19 -14.08 32.80
CA ILE A 656 -0.48 -13.15 31.70
C ILE A 656 -0.45 -13.88 30.36
N LEU A 657 0.58 -14.67 30.09
CA LEU A 657 0.67 -15.43 28.83
C LEU A 657 -0.50 -16.40 28.66
N ARG A 658 -0.94 -17.07 29.75
CA ARG A 658 -2.10 -17.97 29.73
C ARG A 658 -3.43 -17.28 29.43
N ILE A 659 -3.54 -15.97 29.67
CA ILE A 659 -4.73 -15.19 29.34
C ILE A 659 -4.59 -14.57 27.95
N ALA A 660 -3.44 -13.96 27.67
CA ALA A 660 -3.20 -13.21 26.44
C ALA A 660 -3.30 -14.10 25.19
N PHE A 661 -2.67 -15.27 25.17
CA PHE A 661 -2.68 -16.12 23.97
C PHE A 661 -4.09 -16.63 23.59
N PRO A 662 -4.89 -17.22 24.50
CA PRO A 662 -6.26 -17.57 24.19
C PRO A 662 -7.11 -16.38 23.77
N ALA A 663 -6.97 -15.22 24.43
CA ALA A 663 -7.67 -14.00 24.04
C ALA A 663 -7.32 -13.58 22.62
N ILE A 664 -6.03 -13.53 22.25
CA ILE A 664 -5.57 -13.23 20.89
C ILE A 664 -6.22 -14.17 19.87
N ILE A 665 -6.15 -15.48 20.10
CA ILE A 665 -6.69 -16.49 19.16
C ILE A 665 -8.20 -16.32 19.01
N ILE A 666 -8.94 -16.17 20.11
CA ILE A 666 -10.40 -15.99 20.08
C ILE A 666 -10.76 -14.69 19.35
N ILE A 667 -10.10 -13.57 19.66
CA ILE A 667 -10.38 -12.29 19.00
C ILE A 667 -10.06 -12.35 17.51
N ILE A 668 -8.96 -13.02 17.11
CA ILE A 668 -8.64 -13.23 15.69
C ILE A 668 -9.78 -14.00 15.01
N LEU A 669 -10.23 -15.12 15.58
CA LEU A 669 -11.32 -15.93 15.01
C LEU A 669 -12.66 -15.18 14.99
N LEU A 670 -12.96 -14.38 16.01
CA LEU A 670 -14.15 -13.51 16.00
C LEU A 670 -14.02 -12.43 14.93
N SER A 671 -12.83 -11.85 14.75
CA SER A 671 -12.59 -10.82 13.75
C SER A 671 -12.74 -11.35 12.32
N THR A 672 -12.43 -12.62 12.05
CA THR A 672 -12.64 -13.18 10.70
C THR A 672 -14.11 -13.29 10.34
N MET A 673 -14.99 -13.44 11.33
CA MET A 673 -16.44 -13.57 11.15
C MET A 673 -17.17 -12.21 11.22
N LEU A 674 -16.84 -11.38 12.21
CA LEU A 674 -17.61 -10.18 12.55
C LEU A 674 -17.19 -8.92 11.77
N LEU A 675 -15.94 -8.85 11.28
CA LEU A 675 -15.40 -7.62 10.70
C LEU A 675 -16.17 -7.17 9.45
N GLY A 676 -16.58 -8.12 8.59
CA GLY A 676 -17.37 -7.80 7.40
C GLY A 676 -18.73 -7.20 7.75
N VAL A 677 -19.44 -7.83 8.70
CA VAL A 677 -20.75 -7.38 9.18
C VAL A 677 -20.66 -6.00 9.83
N LEU A 678 -19.65 -5.79 10.68
CA LEU A 678 -19.40 -4.50 11.32
C LEU A 678 -19.21 -3.39 10.28
N MET A 679 -18.34 -3.63 9.29
CA MET A 679 -18.05 -2.65 8.24
C MET A 679 -19.29 -2.35 7.40
N GLU A 680 -20.06 -3.36 7.00
CA GLU A 680 -21.26 -3.18 6.18
C GLU A 680 -22.32 -2.30 6.87
N HIS A 681 -22.59 -2.53 8.14
CA HIS A 681 -23.62 -1.75 8.87
C HIS A 681 -23.17 -0.35 9.28
N THR A 682 -21.86 -0.09 9.35
CA THR A 682 -21.33 1.19 9.86
C THR A 682 -20.65 2.05 8.80
N ILE A 683 -20.58 1.59 7.54
CA ILE A 683 -19.91 2.32 6.45
C ILE A 683 -20.54 3.68 6.14
N GLN A 684 -21.84 3.84 6.43
CA GLN A 684 -22.58 5.09 6.23
C GLN A 684 -22.31 6.14 7.31
N PHE A 685 -21.61 5.78 8.38
CA PHE A 685 -21.31 6.71 9.45
C PHE A 685 -20.25 7.75 9.03
N PRO A 686 -20.27 8.96 9.63
CA PRO A 686 -19.27 9.98 9.38
C PRO A 686 -17.85 9.45 9.65
N SER A 687 -16.86 9.98 8.93
CA SER A 687 -15.48 9.50 8.97
C SER A 687 -14.91 9.42 10.40
N MET A 688 -15.18 10.42 11.25
CA MET A 688 -14.72 10.42 12.65
C MET A 688 -15.24 9.21 13.44
N VAL A 689 -16.51 8.85 13.24
CA VAL A 689 -17.11 7.67 13.91
C VAL A 689 -16.47 6.39 13.38
N LYS A 690 -16.21 6.29 12.07
CA LYS A 690 -15.51 5.15 11.46
C LYS A 690 -14.10 5.00 12.03
N PHE A 691 -13.36 6.09 12.23
CA PHE A 691 -12.06 6.07 12.91
C PHE A 691 -12.17 5.58 14.35
N CYS A 692 -13.15 6.05 15.12
CA CYS A 692 -13.37 5.57 16.49
C CYS A 692 -13.71 4.07 16.55
N ILE A 693 -14.62 3.60 15.68
CA ILE A 693 -14.99 2.17 15.61
C ILE A 693 -13.76 1.33 15.25
N SER A 694 -12.98 1.77 14.25
CA SER A 694 -11.75 1.08 13.83
C SER A 694 -10.72 1.01 14.95
N PHE A 695 -10.50 2.13 15.65
CA PHE A 695 -9.59 2.19 16.80
C PHE A 695 -10.05 1.25 17.91
N LEU A 696 -11.33 1.29 18.31
CA LEU A 696 -11.85 0.44 19.38
C LEU A 696 -11.73 -1.04 19.03
N PHE A 697 -12.05 -1.40 17.78
CA PHE A 697 -11.93 -2.78 17.30
C PHE A 697 -10.48 -3.29 17.37
N ILE A 698 -9.53 -2.48 16.90
CA ILE A 698 -8.10 -2.84 16.88
C ILE A 698 -7.51 -2.78 18.27
N CYS A 699 -7.95 -1.85 19.11
CA CYS A 699 -7.40 -1.62 20.44
C CYS A 699 -7.51 -2.87 21.30
N VAL A 700 -8.66 -3.55 21.27
CA VAL A 700 -8.87 -4.78 22.03
C VAL A 700 -7.85 -5.85 21.65
N LEU A 701 -7.67 -6.12 20.35
CA LEU A 701 -6.66 -7.10 19.91
C LEU A 701 -5.23 -6.62 20.20
N GLY A 702 -4.93 -5.37 19.85
CA GLY A 702 -3.61 -4.75 20.01
C GLY A 702 -3.11 -4.83 21.45
N LEU A 703 -3.98 -4.53 22.43
CA LEU A 703 -3.66 -4.67 23.85
C LEU A 703 -3.14 -6.07 24.19
N PHE A 704 -3.79 -7.13 23.71
CA PHE A 704 -3.30 -8.48 23.98
C PHE A 704 -2.07 -8.83 23.16
N LEU A 705 -1.98 -8.41 21.90
CA LEU A 705 -0.80 -8.64 21.04
C LEU A 705 0.49 -8.04 21.62
N GLY A 706 0.37 -6.95 22.37
CA GLY A 706 1.48 -6.27 23.02
C GLY A 706 2.10 -6.97 24.24
N MET A 707 1.42 -7.98 24.80
CA MET A 707 1.82 -8.63 26.05
C MET A 707 2.89 -9.73 25.89
N PRO A 708 2.80 -10.64 24.89
CA PRO A 708 3.68 -11.81 24.83
C PRO A 708 5.15 -11.49 24.54
N PHE A 709 5.43 -10.52 23.67
CA PHE A 709 6.79 -10.17 23.28
C PHE A 709 7.67 -9.71 24.46
N PRO A 710 7.31 -8.64 25.21
CA PRO A 710 8.12 -8.16 26.33
C PRO A 710 8.23 -9.19 27.46
N ALA A 711 7.19 -9.99 27.69
CA ALA A 711 7.20 -11.09 28.64
C ALA A 711 8.24 -12.15 28.24
N GLY A 712 8.25 -12.56 26.96
CA GLY A 712 9.26 -13.48 26.44
C GLY A 712 10.68 -12.94 26.59
N VAL A 713 10.90 -11.65 26.27
CA VAL A 713 12.20 -10.99 26.41
C VAL A 713 12.66 -10.99 27.87
N HIS A 714 11.77 -10.71 28.81
CA HIS A 714 12.05 -10.76 30.23
C HIS A 714 12.51 -12.16 30.66
N LEU A 715 11.71 -13.19 30.36
CA LEU A 715 11.98 -14.60 30.70
C LEU A 715 13.33 -15.08 30.16
N VAL A 716 13.65 -14.70 28.93
CA VAL A 716 14.91 -15.08 28.27
C VAL A 716 16.10 -14.29 28.83
N GLY A 717 15.90 -13.02 29.15
CA GLY A 717 16.92 -12.15 29.75
C GLY A 717 17.36 -12.59 31.14
N LEU A 718 16.48 -13.26 31.90
CA LEU A 718 16.83 -13.88 33.19
C LEU A 718 17.90 -14.97 33.04
N LYS A 719 17.91 -15.68 31.91
CA LYS A 719 18.85 -16.78 31.64
C LYS A 719 20.15 -16.29 31.02
N GLU A 720 20.08 -15.56 29.91
CA GLU A 720 21.27 -15.00 29.25
C GLU A 720 20.92 -13.72 28.47
N LYS A 721 21.57 -12.61 28.79
CA LYS A 721 21.33 -11.31 28.12
C LYS A 721 21.59 -11.35 26.61
N SER A 722 22.49 -12.20 26.14
CA SER A 722 22.77 -12.38 24.70
C SER A 722 21.58 -12.98 23.93
N LEU A 723 20.72 -13.78 24.60
CA LEU A 723 19.52 -14.34 24.00
C LEU A 723 18.45 -13.27 23.72
N VAL A 724 18.50 -12.11 24.39
CA VAL A 724 17.57 -11.01 24.15
C VAL A 724 17.76 -10.43 22.75
N ALA A 725 19.02 -10.16 22.36
CA ALA A 725 19.33 -9.74 21.00
C ALA A 725 18.88 -10.80 19.99
N TRP A 726 19.09 -12.08 20.29
CA TRP A 726 18.67 -13.18 19.41
C TRP A 726 17.15 -13.26 19.23
N ALA A 727 16.40 -13.14 20.32
CA ALA A 727 14.93 -13.09 20.30
C ALA A 727 14.41 -11.93 19.43
N TRP A 728 15.02 -10.74 19.57
CA TRP A 728 14.69 -9.58 18.74
C TRP A 728 15.00 -9.84 17.26
N GLY A 729 16.16 -10.43 16.97
CA GLY A 729 16.57 -10.79 15.61
C GLY A 729 15.64 -11.80 14.94
N ILE A 730 15.25 -12.87 15.65
CA ILE A 730 14.28 -13.87 15.15
C ILE A 730 12.94 -13.20 14.84
N ASN A 731 12.43 -12.39 15.76
CA ASN A 731 11.15 -11.69 15.58
C ASN A 731 11.18 -10.77 14.34
N SER A 732 12.27 -10.01 14.19
CA SER A 732 12.46 -9.10 13.05
C SER A 732 12.54 -9.87 11.73
N TYR A 733 13.32 -10.95 11.69
CA TYR A 733 13.44 -11.80 10.50
C TYR A 733 12.12 -12.48 10.11
N ALA A 734 11.40 -13.00 11.11
CA ALA A 734 10.09 -13.60 10.94
C ALA A 734 9.05 -12.60 10.41
N THR A 735 9.11 -11.34 10.85
CA THR A 735 8.26 -10.24 10.37
C THR A 735 8.49 -9.98 8.87
N VAL A 736 9.75 -9.91 8.44
CA VAL A 736 10.10 -9.68 7.02
C VAL A 736 9.57 -10.82 6.14
N LEU A 737 9.87 -12.08 6.49
CA LEU A 737 9.34 -13.23 5.74
C LEU A 737 7.81 -13.31 5.79
N GLY A 738 7.24 -12.98 6.93
CA GLY A 738 5.79 -12.96 7.15
C GLY A 738 5.07 -11.99 6.24
N SER A 739 5.66 -10.83 5.94
CA SER A 739 5.06 -9.85 5.02
C SER A 739 4.87 -10.41 3.60
N VAL A 740 5.90 -11.10 3.10
CA VAL A 740 5.88 -11.76 1.78
C VAL A 740 4.93 -12.95 1.79
N PHE A 741 4.96 -13.73 2.87
CA PHE A 741 4.11 -14.90 3.03
C PHE A 741 2.63 -14.52 3.15
N ALA A 742 2.31 -13.42 3.84
CA ALA A 742 0.97 -12.85 3.94
C ALA A 742 0.39 -12.59 2.55
N LEU A 743 1.19 -11.97 1.68
CA LEU A 743 0.80 -11.65 0.32
C LEU A 743 0.60 -12.92 -0.51
N ILE A 744 1.53 -13.88 -0.46
CA ILE A 744 1.40 -15.17 -1.17
C ILE A 744 0.13 -15.90 -0.74
N LEU A 745 -0.17 -15.94 0.56
CA LEU A 745 -1.36 -16.57 1.11
C LEU A 745 -2.65 -15.83 0.70
N ALA A 746 -2.68 -14.50 0.80
CA ALA A 746 -3.83 -13.69 0.42
C ALA A 746 -4.17 -13.89 -1.05
N ILE A 747 -3.16 -13.79 -1.92
CA ILE A 747 -3.29 -14.00 -3.36
C ILE A 747 -3.76 -15.41 -3.65
N THR A 748 -3.09 -16.42 -3.11
CA THR A 748 -3.37 -17.83 -3.44
C THR A 748 -4.77 -18.23 -2.96
N PHE A 749 -5.08 -17.92 -1.71
CA PHE A 749 -6.32 -18.30 -1.04
C PHE A 749 -7.27 -17.11 -0.91
N ASN A 750 -7.22 -16.39 0.20
CA ASN A 750 -7.97 -15.16 0.52
C ASN A 750 -7.48 -14.59 1.87
N PHE A 751 -7.97 -13.41 2.28
CA PHE A 751 -7.60 -12.79 3.55
C PHE A 751 -8.04 -13.58 4.81
N HIS A 752 -9.08 -14.41 4.74
CA HIS A 752 -9.51 -15.22 5.90
C HIS A 752 -8.49 -16.31 6.23
N VAL A 753 -7.90 -16.95 5.22
CA VAL A 753 -6.84 -17.94 5.42
C VAL A 753 -5.61 -17.31 6.08
N VAL A 754 -5.24 -16.09 5.70
CA VAL A 754 -4.12 -15.36 6.32
C VAL A 754 -4.35 -15.17 7.83
N MET A 755 -5.57 -14.78 8.22
CA MET A 755 -5.94 -14.61 9.63
C MET A 755 -5.92 -15.94 10.41
N ILE A 756 -6.37 -17.04 9.79
CA ILE A 756 -6.30 -18.37 10.40
C ILE A 756 -4.85 -18.79 10.61
N VAL A 757 -3.98 -18.57 9.62
CA VAL A 757 -2.55 -18.85 9.75
C VAL A 757 -1.93 -18.00 10.85
N ALA A 758 -2.30 -16.72 10.98
CA ALA A 758 -1.86 -15.88 12.09
C ALA A 758 -2.28 -16.45 13.45
N ALA A 759 -3.53 -16.91 13.60
CA ALA A 759 -4.00 -17.58 14.82
C ALA A 759 -3.19 -18.86 15.12
N LEU A 760 -2.85 -19.65 14.10
CA LEU A 760 -2.00 -20.84 14.25
C LEU A 760 -0.58 -20.47 14.70
N CYS A 761 -0.01 -19.37 14.22
CA CYS A 761 1.28 -18.86 14.70
C CYS A 761 1.22 -18.51 16.20
N TYR A 762 0.16 -17.83 16.67
CA TYR A 762 -0.04 -17.55 18.09
C TYR A 762 -0.30 -18.82 18.91
N CYS A 763 -1.00 -19.81 18.36
CA CYS A 763 -1.19 -21.11 18.99
C CYS A 763 0.14 -21.86 19.18
N MET A 764 0.99 -21.86 18.16
CA MET A 764 2.34 -22.43 18.25
C MET A 764 3.16 -21.73 19.34
N SER A 765 3.17 -20.39 19.36
CA SER A 765 3.86 -19.61 20.41
C SER A 765 3.32 -19.92 21.81
N PHE A 766 2.00 -20.12 21.94
CA PHE A 766 1.38 -20.52 23.20
C PHE A 766 1.86 -21.89 23.69
N LEU A 767 1.90 -22.90 22.82
CA LEU A 767 2.33 -24.25 23.19
C LEU A 767 3.77 -24.28 23.72
N VAL A 768 4.67 -23.52 23.08
CA VAL A 768 6.07 -23.43 23.51
C VAL A 768 6.30 -22.47 24.68
N SER A 769 5.37 -21.54 24.95
CA SER A 769 5.48 -20.57 26.04
C SER A 769 5.64 -21.23 27.42
N SER A 770 5.01 -22.39 27.63
CA SER A 770 5.14 -23.17 28.86
C SER A 770 6.58 -23.58 29.16
N ARG A 771 7.38 -23.90 28.13
CA ARG A 771 8.80 -24.26 28.26
C ARG A 771 9.69 -23.05 28.53
N LEU A 772 9.35 -21.88 27.97
CA LEU A 772 9.99 -20.61 28.32
C LEU A 772 9.70 -20.23 29.76
N SER A 773 8.45 -20.39 30.19
CA SER A 773 8.02 -20.00 31.53
C SER A 773 8.77 -20.77 32.62
N ARG A 774 9.17 -22.03 32.37
CA ARG A 774 10.00 -22.81 33.30
C ARG A 774 11.35 -22.17 33.63
N MET A 775 11.83 -21.21 32.84
CA MET A 775 13.05 -20.43 33.10
C MET A 775 12.91 -19.39 34.23
N GLU A 776 11.69 -19.09 34.69
CA GLU A 776 11.46 -18.28 35.92
C GLU A 776 11.81 -19.04 37.21
N SER A 777 11.94 -20.36 37.16
CA SER A 777 12.21 -21.18 38.35
C SER A 777 13.72 -21.29 38.53
N PRO A 778 14.28 -20.96 39.72
CA PRO A 778 15.71 -21.07 39.99
C PRO A 778 16.24 -22.50 39.82
#